data_AF-A0A9E2WWK3-F1
#
_entry.id   AF-A0A9E2WWK3-F1
#
_cell.length_a   1.000
_cell.length_b   1.000
_cell.length_c   1.000
_cell.angle_alpha   90.00
_cell.angle_beta   90.00
_cell.angle_gamma   90.00
#
_symmetry.space_group_name_H-M   'P 1'
#
loop_
_entity.id
_entity.type
_entity.pdbx_description
1 polymer ?
#
loop_
_entity_poly.entity_id
_entity_poly.type
_entity_poly.pdbx_seq_one_letter_code
_entity_poly.pdbx_strand_id
1 'polypeptide(L)'
;MKVSYFSPLPPSTSGIADYSALLLPALEALVDVEVVRPGRTRPVADADVALYHVGNDPDAHGWIVDALRRRPGVVVLHDFVIHHLVAGLTIGRHDGHAYLAAMEREAGVPGRLLGYGVLEGRVPPLWEVRPQEFPLTGEVLDRATAVIVHSHFVEERVRDHGYDGPLYRIEHPAWPVPPMVPEEIAGAPLVGCFGHINESKRVPQLLGAMAALRRTKHEARLLLVGSESPGFDLEGRIRRTGLDASGVIREPYVEEERLWSLMAACGAIVLLRAPTMGETSGAAIRALSLGKPLVVSDVGWFAELPDEVAMKIPVGGEEEVQALVAALRRLSEPGTAAAMGEAARRLAERDHDVGGVAEQYVAALELAAGSGAVREAVLAEVAAAAADTGVDVEPLAASLVDASLVSRDGSVTGSGPSPGPLRTLPVWAWLGALYAAAVSIQLALALRVTSPWIMVDELVYSDMARSFAKTGHFLIRGVHGNYGLVYPLLLSPVYAAIGPMHDVYRWTQVVNALVICSAVVPAYLLARRVVRPSAALVAAALAVGIPSVVYAGTVMTENVFYPIFLWLALALVAVLERPTRVNQVLVLVACAVAFLTRAQTVALVVAVLTAPLVLAWIERGRPRRLRVFAPLYGLVAAAAVVIVIVEVARGRSPSAILGNYSVTSSGGYHVWPVIDWLVLHLAELDLAVFVLPFAALIVLAANARHLDRRLRIYVAAATSLSVWIVLEVAAFASRYSQRIEERNLFYLMPLLVIALFAWIERGQPRPPRAAVAAAGAAAVLPGAIPFAHLLNITAESDTVGLQPWWFVGKTWTGVHGVGVIAVLLAAALGACFLWLPRRYAPVLPALVAVGFLLTWLPLELWTHSFPRLASSAYAQGSSKRDKSWIDDAVGRNADVGVVFPGGNQLSVWENEFWNRSVDRVYGLGARLPGDMPEIQTSIDPATGVLHGVTERYVLAPTSVQLVGTRIAADSTKQLVLYRIAPPARITTSVAGLYPTTPGVEAWSGAHVRWIHSDCTGGTLSVQVSSDDKLFTAPSTVAITGTTAPQTVSVAPTDVDHRIVVPLTPQNGVCRVDFAVSPTHVPANVEKGATDTRHLGLHFTPFVYTP
;
A
#
# COMPACT_ATOMS: atom_id res chain seq x y z
N MET A 1 13.17 -30.61 39.58
CA MET A 1 12.47 -29.32 39.42
C MET A 1 11.53 -29.14 40.60
N LYS A 2 11.50 -27.95 41.22
CA LYS A 2 10.60 -27.57 42.31
C LYS A 2 9.50 -26.63 41.82
N VAL A 3 8.24 -26.98 42.04
CA VAL A 3 7.05 -26.26 41.55
C VAL A 3 6.26 -25.66 42.71
N SER A 4 5.99 -24.35 42.67
CA SER A 4 4.98 -23.74 43.54
C SER A 4 3.59 -23.95 42.96
N TYR A 5 2.75 -24.76 43.61
CA TYR A 5 1.43 -25.14 43.10
C TYR A 5 0.33 -24.29 43.74
N PHE A 6 -0.28 -23.39 42.94
CA PHE A 6 -1.37 -22.52 43.36
C PHE A 6 -2.69 -23.03 42.79
N SER A 7 -3.50 -23.67 43.64
CA SER A 7 -4.82 -24.17 43.27
C SER A 7 -5.72 -24.27 44.51
N PRO A 8 -7.06 -24.15 44.38
CA PRO A 8 -7.94 -24.67 45.41
C PRO A 8 -7.72 -26.18 45.60
N LEU A 9 -7.96 -26.66 46.81
CA LEU A 9 -7.94 -28.08 47.19
C LEU A 9 -9.14 -28.38 48.10
N PRO A 10 -9.57 -29.66 48.21
CA PRO A 10 -10.56 -30.06 49.20
C PRO A 10 -10.17 -29.57 50.60
N PRO A 11 -11.09 -29.04 51.42
CA PRO A 11 -12.55 -29.13 51.31
C PRO A 11 -13.23 -28.03 50.47
N SER A 12 -12.50 -27.26 49.66
CA SER A 12 -13.12 -26.32 48.72
C SER A 12 -14.02 -27.09 47.73
N THR A 13 -15.32 -26.76 47.71
CA THR A 13 -16.32 -27.43 46.85
C THR A 13 -16.27 -26.88 45.42
N SER A 14 -15.17 -27.12 44.70
CA SER A 14 -15.01 -26.71 43.31
C SER A 14 -14.44 -27.85 42.46
N GLY A 15 -14.81 -27.92 41.17
CA GLY A 15 -14.29 -28.95 40.27
C GLY A 15 -12.77 -28.89 40.07
N ILE A 16 -12.17 -27.70 40.23
CA ILE A 16 -10.71 -27.51 40.12
C ILE A 16 -9.99 -28.02 41.38
N ALA A 17 -10.66 -28.01 42.54
CA ALA A 17 -10.14 -28.65 43.75
C ALA A 17 -10.03 -30.16 43.57
N ASP A 18 -11.07 -30.82 43.03
CA ASP A 18 -11.04 -32.24 42.72
C ASP A 18 -10.00 -32.56 41.64
N TYR A 19 -9.94 -31.74 40.57
CA TYR A 19 -8.92 -31.84 39.52
C TYR A 19 -7.52 -31.83 40.12
N SER A 20 -7.27 -30.91 41.03
CA SER A 20 -5.96 -30.73 41.64
C SER A 20 -5.63 -31.87 42.60
N ALA A 21 -6.61 -32.36 43.35
CA ALA A 21 -6.44 -33.54 44.20
C ALA A 21 -6.15 -34.81 43.39
N LEU A 22 -6.69 -34.92 42.16
CA LEU A 22 -6.38 -36.00 41.23
C LEU A 22 -4.96 -35.87 40.65
N LEU A 23 -4.57 -34.69 40.18
CA LEU A 23 -3.32 -34.47 39.47
C LEU A 23 -2.10 -34.44 40.41
N LEU A 24 -2.26 -33.89 41.63
CA LEU A 24 -1.15 -33.60 42.53
C LEU A 24 -0.31 -34.85 42.90
N PRO A 25 -0.89 -36.00 43.30
CA PRO A 25 -0.09 -37.19 43.61
C PRO A 25 0.72 -37.71 42.42
N ALA A 26 0.17 -37.59 41.21
CA ALA A 26 0.86 -37.99 39.99
C ALA A 26 2.02 -37.03 39.66
N LEU A 27 1.86 -35.73 39.91
CA LEU A 27 2.94 -34.75 39.77
C LEU A 27 4.02 -34.92 40.84
N GLU A 28 3.66 -35.17 42.11
CA GLU A 28 4.60 -35.39 43.22
C GLU A 28 5.49 -36.62 43.01
N ALA A 29 5.01 -37.61 42.25
CA ALA A 29 5.79 -38.77 41.86
C ALA A 29 6.89 -38.44 40.83
N LEU A 30 6.76 -37.33 40.09
CA LEU A 30 7.64 -36.96 38.99
C LEU A 30 8.54 -35.76 39.33
N VAL A 31 8.03 -34.79 40.11
CA VAL A 31 8.72 -33.53 40.45
C VAL A 31 8.43 -33.10 41.90
N ASP A 32 9.30 -32.24 42.46
CA ASP A 32 9.09 -31.67 43.79
C ASP A 32 8.00 -30.60 43.71
N VAL A 33 6.81 -30.89 44.26
CA VAL A 33 5.67 -29.96 44.26
C VAL A 33 5.42 -29.47 45.68
N GLU A 34 5.42 -28.15 45.87
CA GLU A 34 5.02 -27.54 47.13
C GLU A 34 3.74 -26.73 46.94
N VAL A 35 2.66 -27.26 47.54
CA VAL A 35 1.32 -26.63 47.51
C VAL A 35 1.31 -25.35 48.34
N VAL A 36 0.88 -24.26 47.72
CA VAL A 36 0.78 -22.97 48.39
C VAL A 36 -0.53 -22.87 49.18
N ARG A 37 -0.41 -22.57 50.49
CA ARG A 37 -1.57 -22.37 51.37
C ARG A 37 -2.46 -21.22 50.88
N PRO A 38 -3.79 -21.38 50.89
CA PRO A 38 -4.73 -20.31 50.52
C PRO A 38 -4.44 -18.98 51.23
N GLY A 39 -4.54 -17.88 50.50
CA GLY A 39 -4.25 -16.52 50.99
C GLY A 39 -2.76 -16.13 50.97
N ARG A 40 -1.83 -17.08 50.82
CA ARG A 40 -0.41 -16.77 50.59
C ARG A 40 -0.20 -16.40 49.13
N THR A 41 0.52 -15.32 48.88
CA THR A 41 0.70 -14.75 47.53
C THR A 41 2.15 -14.69 47.07
N ARG A 42 3.08 -15.12 47.92
CA ARG A 42 4.47 -15.34 47.54
C ARG A 42 4.64 -16.82 47.19
N PRO A 43 5.32 -17.15 46.08
CA PRO A 43 5.77 -18.50 45.81
C PRO A 43 6.67 -19.02 46.94
N VAL A 44 6.84 -20.32 46.92
CA VAL A 44 7.73 -21.05 47.81
C VAL A 44 9.18 -20.61 47.54
N ALA A 45 10.00 -20.56 48.60
CA ALA A 45 11.43 -20.26 48.45
C ALA A 45 12.09 -21.35 47.60
N ASP A 46 12.93 -20.94 46.65
CA ASP A 46 13.70 -21.82 45.76
C ASP A 46 12.85 -22.65 44.77
N ALA A 47 11.61 -22.25 44.49
CA ALA A 47 10.82 -22.85 43.41
C ALA A 47 11.30 -22.38 42.02
N ASP A 48 11.49 -23.34 41.10
CA ASP A 48 11.91 -23.11 39.72
C ASP A 48 10.78 -22.45 38.89
N VAL A 49 9.53 -22.88 39.12
CA VAL A 49 8.35 -22.39 38.40
C VAL A 49 7.13 -22.31 39.33
N ALA A 50 6.23 -21.36 39.05
CA ALA A 50 4.95 -21.24 39.73
C ALA A 50 3.82 -21.61 38.76
N LEU A 51 2.94 -22.52 39.19
CA LEU A 51 1.78 -23.00 38.43
C LEU A 51 0.50 -22.48 39.08
N TYR A 52 -0.34 -21.80 38.30
CA TYR A 52 -1.55 -21.13 38.76
C TYR A 52 -2.78 -21.72 38.08
N HIS A 53 -3.66 -22.39 38.84
CA HIS A 53 -4.94 -22.88 38.33
C HIS A 53 -6.03 -21.81 38.50
N VAL A 54 -6.57 -21.33 37.37
CA VAL A 54 -7.52 -20.22 37.35
C VAL A 54 -8.83 -20.64 36.69
N GLY A 55 -9.93 -20.54 37.45
CA GLY A 55 -11.30 -20.67 36.98
C GLY A 55 -12.14 -19.43 37.30
N ASN A 56 -13.43 -19.45 36.94
CA ASN A 56 -14.32 -18.29 37.00
C ASN A 56 -15.07 -18.10 38.35
N ASP A 57 -14.46 -18.52 39.46
CA ASP A 57 -15.02 -18.34 40.81
C ASP A 57 -14.13 -17.44 41.69
N PRO A 58 -14.63 -16.26 42.14
CA PRO A 58 -13.82 -15.32 42.90
C PRO A 58 -13.41 -15.84 44.28
N ASP A 59 -14.23 -16.67 44.94
CA ASP A 59 -13.95 -17.18 46.28
C ASP A 59 -12.82 -18.22 46.25
N ALA A 60 -12.82 -19.12 45.27
CA ALA A 60 -11.76 -20.12 45.10
C ALA A 60 -10.47 -19.56 44.47
N HIS A 61 -10.57 -18.67 43.46
CA HIS A 61 -9.42 -18.28 42.62
C HIS A 61 -8.90 -16.85 42.86
N GLY A 62 -9.62 -16.02 43.62
CA GLY A 62 -9.24 -14.61 43.78
C GLY A 62 -7.82 -14.41 44.36
N TRP A 63 -7.45 -15.20 45.37
CA TRP A 63 -6.12 -15.16 45.98
C TRP A 63 -5.01 -15.68 45.04
N ILE A 64 -5.35 -16.57 44.11
CA ILE A 64 -4.44 -17.13 43.09
C ILE A 64 -4.11 -16.04 42.06
N VAL A 65 -5.11 -15.30 41.58
CA VAL A 65 -4.90 -14.15 40.69
C VAL A 65 -4.09 -13.05 41.39
N ASP A 66 -4.33 -12.81 42.68
CA ASP A 66 -3.52 -11.88 43.47
C ASP A 66 -2.07 -12.34 43.65
N ALA A 67 -1.80 -13.65 43.65
CA ALA A 67 -0.46 -14.21 43.62
C ALA A 67 0.20 -14.05 42.23
N LEU A 68 -0.52 -14.36 41.16
CA LEU A 68 -0.09 -14.17 39.77
C LEU A 68 0.27 -12.70 39.47
N ARG A 69 -0.49 -11.75 40.03
CA ARG A 69 -0.19 -10.31 39.96
C ARG A 69 1.15 -9.92 40.59
N ARG A 70 1.63 -10.68 41.56
CA ARG A 70 2.92 -10.45 42.23
C ARG A 70 4.07 -11.17 41.53
N ARG A 71 3.82 -12.37 41.01
CA ARG A 71 4.82 -13.18 40.31
C ARG A 71 4.18 -13.85 39.09
N PRO A 72 4.59 -13.49 37.87
CA PRO A 72 4.24 -14.22 36.66
C PRO A 72 4.62 -15.71 36.76
N GLY A 73 3.84 -16.57 36.11
CA GLY A 73 4.14 -17.99 35.99
C GLY A 73 3.21 -18.70 35.03
N VAL A 74 3.23 -20.04 35.06
CA VAL A 74 2.43 -20.88 34.18
C VAL A 74 0.98 -20.84 34.66
N VAL A 75 0.04 -20.55 33.77
CA VAL A 75 -1.39 -20.49 34.08
C VAL A 75 -2.09 -21.69 33.47
N VAL A 76 -2.78 -22.49 34.27
CA VAL A 76 -3.79 -23.43 33.78
C VAL A 76 -5.12 -22.69 33.73
N LEU A 77 -5.59 -22.45 32.51
CA LEU A 77 -6.82 -21.71 32.27
C LEU A 77 -7.99 -22.70 32.13
N HIS A 78 -8.74 -22.88 33.22
CA HIS A 78 -9.86 -23.81 33.28
C HIS A 78 -11.14 -23.25 32.65
N ASP A 79 -11.32 -21.93 32.73
CA ASP A 79 -12.40 -21.18 32.08
C ASP A 79 -11.78 -20.05 31.24
N PHE A 80 -12.19 -19.93 29.99
CA PHE A 80 -11.78 -18.79 29.16
C PHE A 80 -12.49 -17.50 29.61
N VAL A 81 -13.80 -17.58 29.86
CA VAL A 81 -14.61 -16.45 30.33
C VAL A 81 -14.49 -16.36 31.85
N ILE A 82 -13.77 -15.35 32.35
CA ILE A 82 -13.50 -15.11 33.77
C ILE A 82 -14.19 -13.86 34.33
N HIS A 83 -15.28 -13.41 33.70
CA HIS A 83 -15.97 -12.17 34.07
C HIS A 83 -16.49 -12.19 35.52
N HIS A 84 -17.00 -13.32 36.00
CA HIS A 84 -17.50 -13.43 37.37
C HIS A 84 -16.36 -13.34 38.40
N LEU A 85 -15.23 -13.99 38.14
CA LEU A 85 -13.99 -13.83 38.92
C LEU A 85 -13.54 -12.35 38.95
N VAL A 86 -13.50 -11.67 37.80
CA VAL A 86 -13.07 -10.26 37.74
C VAL A 86 -14.05 -9.33 38.45
N ALA A 87 -15.36 -9.58 38.34
CA ALA A 87 -16.38 -8.82 39.07
C ALA A 87 -16.20 -8.97 40.58
N GLY A 88 -15.97 -10.18 41.09
CA GLY A 88 -15.68 -10.42 42.51
C GLY A 88 -14.37 -9.76 42.98
N LEU A 89 -13.33 -9.80 42.15
CA LEU A 89 -12.03 -9.16 42.44
C LEU A 89 -12.05 -7.61 42.39
N THR A 90 -13.10 -7.01 41.85
CA THR A 90 -13.21 -5.56 41.65
C THR A 90 -14.42 -5.01 42.38
N ILE A 91 -15.62 -5.16 41.82
CA ILE A 91 -16.89 -4.72 42.41
C ILE A 91 -17.10 -5.34 43.80
N GLY A 92 -16.87 -6.64 43.95
CA GLY A 92 -16.98 -7.35 45.23
C GLY A 92 -16.03 -6.83 46.31
N ARG A 93 -14.94 -6.16 45.91
CA ARG A 93 -13.96 -5.48 46.79
C ARG A 93 -14.12 -3.96 46.81
N HIS A 94 -15.27 -3.44 46.35
CA HIS A 94 -15.59 -2.01 46.25
C HIS A 94 -14.66 -1.18 45.35
N ASP A 95 -14.03 -1.81 44.34
CA ASP A 95 -13.20 -1.15 43.33
C ASP A 95 -13.90 -1.10 41.96
N GLY A 96 -14.87 -0.19 41.84
CA GLY A 96 -15.57 0.04 40.58
C GLY A 96 -14.64 0.56 39.47
N HIS A 97 -13.58 1.29 39.82
CA HIS A 97 -12.63 1.82 38.83
C HIS A 97 -11.84 0.70 38.16
N ALA A 98 -11.42 -0.32 38.92
CA ALA A 98 -10.76 -1.50 38.35
C ALA A 98 -11.70 -2.28 37.43
N TYR A 99 -12.99 -2.39 37.77
CA TYR A 99 -13.98 -3.00 36.88
C TYR A 99 -14.14 -2.24 35.56
N LEU A 100 -14.25 -0.90 35.63
CA LEU A 100 -14.30 -0.04 34.44
C LEU A 100 -13.05 -0.16 33.58
N ALA A 101 -11.87 -0.28 34.21
CA ALA A 101 -10.60 -0.46 33.51
C ALA A 101 -10.50 -1.84 32.83
N ALA A 102 -10.98 -2.91 33.48
CA ALA A 102 -11.06 -4.24 32.88
C ALA A 102 -11.99 -4.24 31.65
N MET A 103 -13.18 -3.66 31.78
CA MET A 103 -14.15 -3.53 30.69
C MET A 103 -13.64 -2.64 29.55
N GLU A 104 -12.89 -1.56 29.86
CA GLU A 104 -12.27 -0.71 28.85
C GLU A 104 -11.15 -1.44 28.08
N ARG A 105 -10.38 -2.27 28.77
CA ARG A 105 -9.35 -3.09 28.11
C ARG A 105 -9.96 -4.10 27.15
N GLU A 106 -11.05 -4.75 27.55
CA GLU A 106 -11.72 -5.78 26.75
C GLU A 106 -12.42 -5.20 25.50
N ALA A 107 -13.21 -4.13 25.67
CA ALA A 107 -14.10 -3.65 24.63
C ALA A 107 -13.99 -2.15 24.34
N GLY A 108 -12.89 -1.52 24.77
CA GLY A 108 -12.63 -0.09 24.58
C GLY A 108 -13.63 0.81 25.32
N VAL A 109 -13.81 2.03 24.80
CA VAL A 109 -14.75 3.01 25.36
C VAL A 109 -16.18 2.47 25.51
N PRO A 110 -16.75 1.71 24.54
CA PRO A 110 -18.05 1.07 24.72
C PRO A 110 -18.11 0.13 25.93
N GLY A 111 -17.08 -0.68 26.15
CA GLY A 111 -16.96 -1.55 27.32
C GLY A 111 -16.98 -0.75 28.62
N ARG A 112 -16.20 0.34 28.70
CA ARG A 112 -16.19 1.24 29.86
C ARG A 112 -17.58 1.82 30.17
N LEU A 113 -18.32 2.27 29.15
CA LEU A 113 -19.65 2.84 29.32
C LEU A 113 -20.68 1.79 29.78
N LEU A 114 -20.61 0.57 29.23
CA LEU A 114 -21.44 -0.54 29.69
C LEU A 114 -21.13 -0.90 31.15
N GLY A 115 -19.85 -0.98 31.50
CA GLY A 115 -19.42 -1.20 32.88
C GLY A 115 -19.92 -0.11 33.83
N TYR A 116 -19.93 1.15 33.39
CA TYR A 116 -20.48 2.26 34.18
C TYR A 116 -21.99 2.12 34.36
N GLY A 117 -22.71 1.70 33.32
CA GLY A 117 -24.15 1.39 33.41
C GLY A 117 -24.47 0.28 34.41
N VAL A 118 -23.59 -0.72 34.56
CA VAL A 118 -23.72 -1.77 35.59
C VAL A 118 -23.52 -1.19 36.99
N LEU A 119 -22.48 -0.38 37.21
CA LEU A 119 -22.21 0.25 38.51
C LEU A 119 -23.35 1.18 38.96
N GLU A 120 -24.02 1.84 38.02
CA GLU A 120 -25.17 2.71 38.25
C GLU A 120 -26.52 1.96 38.33
N GLY A 121 -26.53 0.63 38.22
CA GLY A 121 -27.75 -0.19 38.26
C GLY A 121 -28.69 0.00 37.06
N ARG A 122 -28.22 0.63 35.97
CA ARG A 122 -29.00 0.85 34.74
C ARG A 122 -28.93 -0.32 33.77
N VAL A 123 -27.91 -1.16 33.91
CA VAL A 123 -27.67 -2.36 33.13
C VAL A 123 -27.58 -3.54 34.10
N PRO A 124 -28.24 -4.69 33.83
CA PRO A 124 -28.11 -5.85 34.69
C PRO A 124 -26.65 -6.34 34.77
N PRO A 125 -26.27 -7.05 35.85
CA PRO A 125 -24.96 -7.66 36.01
C PRO A 125 -24.51 -8.44 34.76
N LEU A 126 -23.53 -7.91 34.02
CA LEU A 126 -23.12 -8.50 32.73
C LEU A 126 -22.55 -9.91 32.90
N TRP A 127 -21.91 -10.20 34.02
CA TRP A 127 -21.38 -11.52 34.36
C TRP A 127 -22.49 -12.58 34.57
N GLU A 128 -23.74 -12.18 34.81
CA GLU A 128 -24.87 -13.10 34.94
C GLU A 128 -25.65 -13.25 33.63
N VAL A 129 -25.84 -12.16 32.90
CA VAL A 129 -26.74 -12.16 31.73
C VAL A 129 -26.03 -12.51 30.42
N ARG A 130 -24.81 -12.00 30.20
CA ARG A 130 -24.07 -12.09 28.93
C ARG A 130 -22.54 -12.14 29.11
N PRO A 131 -22.00 -12.99 30.01
CA PRO A 131 -20.56 -13.03 30.32
C PRO A 131 -19.69 -13.36 29.10
N GLN A 132 -20.19 -14.15 28.15
CA GLN A 132 -19.46 -14.55 26.95
C GLN A 132 -19.13 -13.40 25.98
N GLU A 133 -19.82 -12.26 26.09
CA GLU A 133 -19.51 -11.06 25.30
C GLU A 133 -18.27 -10.34 25.84
N PHE A 134 -17.91 -10.56 27.11
CA PHE A 134 -16.80 -9.89 27.79
C PHE A 134 -15.99 -10.91 28.63
N PRO A 135 -15.14 -11.73 28.01
CA PRO A 135 -14.36 -12.76 28.70
C PRO A 135 -13.49 -12.25 29.86
N LEU A 136 -12.89 -11.06 29.71
CA LEU A 136 -11.96 -10.45 30.68
C LEU A 136 -10.70 -11.29 30.99
N THR A 137 -10.37 -12.25 30.11
CA THR A 137 -9.25 -13.19 30.25
C THR A 137 -7.88 -12.51 30.26
N GLY A 138 -7.79 -11.31 29.67
CA GLY A 138 -6.59 -10.47 29.70
C GLY A 138 -6.06 -10.17 31.11
N GLU A 139 -6.90 -10.21 32.16
CA GLU A 139 -6.44 -10.05 33.55
C GLU A 139 -5.37 -11.08 33.95
N VAL A 140 -5.45 -12.27 33.36
CA VAL A 140 -4.62 -13.43 33.66
C VAL A 140 -3.56 -13.63 32.58
N LEU A 141 -3.96 -13.58 31.29
CA LEU A 141 -3.07 -13.84 30.15
C LEU A 141 -1.89 -12.87 30.09
N ASP A 142 -2.09 -11.59 30.44
CA ASP A 142 -1.03 -10.57 30.48
C ASP A 142 0.14 -10.92 31.43
N ARG A 143 -0.07 -11.88 32.34
CA ARG A 143 0.87 -12.26 33.40
C ARG A 143 1.34 -13.71 33.28
N ALA A 144 0.86 -14.44 32.29
CA ALA A 144 1.21 -15.84 32.08
C ALA A 144 2.56 -15.97 31.36
N THR A 145 3.51 -16.70 31.94
CA THR A 145 4.77 -17.07 31.25
C THR A 145 4.58 -18.21 30.27
N ALA A 146 3.59 -19.06 30.53
CA ALA A 146 3.02 -20.04 29.63
C ALA A 146 1.56 -20.29 30.01
N VAL A 147 0.75 -20.81 29.09
CA VAL A 147 -0.65 -21.13 29.33
C VAL A 147 -0.89 -22.60 29.04
N ILE A 148 -1.58 -23.30 29.94
CA ILE A 148 -2.09 -24.65 29.75
C ILE A 148 -3.61 -24.56 29.58
N VAL A 149 -4.12 -25.17 28.53
CA VAL A 149 -5.55 -25.28 28.21
C VAL A 149 -5.93 -26.73 27.96
N HIS A 150 -7.22 -27.05 28.06
CA HIS A 150 -7.73 -28.42 27.96
C HIS A 150 -8.47 -28.74 26.65
N SER A 151 -8.53 -27.80 25.71
CA SER A 151 -9.31 -27.95 24.48
C SER A 151 -8.76 -27.12 23.32
N HIS A 152 -9.01 -27.56 22.09
CA HIS A 152 -8.68 -26.78 20.90
C HIS A 152 -9.49 -25.48 20.84
N PHE A 153 -10.74 -25.51 21.28
CA PHE A 153 -11.59 -24.34 21.35
C PHE A 153 -10.95 -23.24 22.21
N VAL A 154 -10.47 -23.56 23.41
CA VAL A 154 -9.84 -22.55 24.26
C VAL A 154 -8.47 -22.14 23.74
N GLU A 155 -7.70 -23.06 23.15
CA GLU A 155 -6.45 -22.74 22.47
C GLU A 155 -6.67 -21.65 21.39
N GLU A 156 -7.63 -21.85 20.48
CA GLU A 156 -7.99 -20.87 19.45
C GLU A 156 -8.45 -19.55 20.07
N ARG A 157 -9.31 -19.60 21.10
CA ARG A 157 -9.80 -18.40 21.79
C ARG A 157 -8.68 -17.59 22.45
N VAL A 158 -7.71 -18.26 23.07
CA VAL A 158 -6.54 -17.62 23.69
C VAL A 158 -5.64 -16.97 22.63
N ARG A 159 -5.45 -17.62 21.48
CA ARG A 159 -4.71 -17.04 20.34
C ARG A 159 -5.44 -15.85 19.71
N ASP A 160 -6.75 -15.96 19.48
CA ASP A 160 -7.58 -14.88 18.95
C ASP A 160 -7.64 -13.67 19.90
N HIS A 161 -7.56 -13.91 21.21
CA HIS A 161 -7.44 -12.86 22.22
C HIS A 161 -6.06 -12.17 22.23
N GLY A 162 -5.08 -12.70 21.48
CA GLY A 162 -3.78 -12.07 21.27
C GLY A 162 -2.66 -12.58 22.18
N TYR A 163 -2.79 -13.77 22.79
CA TYR A 163 -1.69 -14.38 23.54
C TYR A 163 -0.69 -15.07 22.61
N ASP A 164 0.52 -14.51 22.53
CA ASP A 164 1.61 -15.01 21.67
C ASP A 164 2.61 -15.93 22.40
N GLY A 165 2.44 -16.17 23.71
CA GLY A 165 3.39 -16.97 24.50
C GLY A 165 3.26 -18.48 24.32
N PRO A 166 4.09 -19.28 25.04
CA PRO A 166 3.99 -20.73 25.06
C PRO A 166 2.61 -21.17 25.52
N LEU A 167 1.97 -22.03 24.72
CA LEU A 167 0.64 -22.55 24.98
C LEU A 167 0.69 -24.06 24.81
N TYR A 168 0.26 -24.78 25.84
CA TYR A 168 0.22 -26.23 25.85
C TYR A 168 -1.22 -26.68 25.99
N ARG A 169 -1.68 -27.48 25.02
CA ARG A 169 -2.96 -28.17 25.14
C ARG A 169 -2.69 -29.51 25.81
N ILE A 170 -3.16 -29.66 27.04
CA ILE A 170 -3.00 -30.88 27.84
C ILE A 170 -4.39 -31.34 28.23
N GLU A 171 -4.71 -32.60 27.91
CA GLU A 171 -6.04 -33.15 28.19
C GLU A 171 -6.36 -33.12 29.69
N HIS A 172 -7.64 -32.97 30.01
CA HIS A 172 -8.10 -33.07 31.39
C HIS A 172 -7.93 -34.53 31.86
N PRO A 173 -7.26 -34.82 33.00
CA PRO A 173 -7.02 -36.18 33.46
C PRO A 173 -8.32 -36.86 33.88
N ALA A 174 -8.42 -38.14 33.57
CA ALA A 174 -9.50 -39.04 33.95
C ALA A 174 -9.28 -39.59 35.35
N TRP A 175 -10.35 -39.61 36.13
CA TRP A 175 -10.32 -40.24 37.44
C TRP A 175 -10.26 -41.76 37.27
N PRO A 176 -9.44 -42.46 38.07
CA PRO A 176 -9.55 -43.89 38.20
C PRO A 176 -10.93 -44.23 38.78
N VAL A 177 -11.58 -45.27 38.26
CA VAL A 177 -12.88 -45.71 38.77
C VAL A 177 -12.67 -46.32 40.17
N PRO A 178 -13.25 -45.74 41.23
CA PRO A 178 -13.11 -46.30 42.57
C PRO A 178 -13.85 -47.64 42.68
N PRO A 179 -13.46 -48.53 43.61
CA PRO A 179 -14.27 -49.69 43.95
C PRO A 179 -15.67 -49.24 44.38
N MET A 180 -16.67 -49.59 43.60
CA MET A 180 -18.03 -49.07 43.79
C MET A 180 -19.06 -50.07 43.29
N VAL A 181 -20.27 -49.99 43.84
CA VAL A 181 -21.44 -50.73 43.37
C VAL A 181 -22.41 -49.72 42.74
N PRO A 182 -22.85 -49.92 41.48
CA PRO A 182 -23.88 -49.09 40.87
C PRO A 182 -25.15 -49.12 41.70
N GLU A 183 -25.75 -47.95 41.92
CA GLU A 183 -27.01 -47.86 42.66
C GLU A 183 -28.14 -48.56 41.87
N GLU A 184 -29.00 -49.30 42.57
CA GLU A 184 -30.19 -49.91 41.96
C GLU A 184 -31.33 -48.89 41.84
N ILE A 185 -31.36 -48.16 40.72
CA ILE A 185 -32.42 -47.19 40.40
C ILE A 185 -33.25 -47.69 39.21
N ALA A 186 -34.56 -47.84 39.41
CA ALA A 186 -35.47 -48.25 38.33
C ALA A 186 -35.57 -47.19 37.23
N GLY A 187 -35.38 -47.60 35.96
CA GLY A 187 -35.59 -46.78 34.76
C GLY A 187 -35.04 -47.44 33.50
N ALA A 188 -35.79 -47.40 32.39
CA ALA A 188 -35.40 -48.03 31.13
C ALA A 188 -35.68 -47.12 29.90
N PRO A 189 -34.73 -46.26 29.50
CA PRO A 189 -33.41 -46.01 30.11
C PRO A 189 -33.48 -45.09 31.34
N LEU A 190 -32.47 -45.21 32.20
CA LEU A 190 -32.13 -44.20 33.22
C LEU A 190 -31.10 -43.23 32.66
N VAL A 191 -31.46 -41.96 32.54
CA VAL A 191 -30.62 -40.88 32.00
C VAL A 191 -30.14 -40.00 33.16
N GLY A 192 -28.85 -39.73 33.27
CA GLY A 192 -28.28 -38.91 34.34
C GLY A 192 -27.87 -37.51 33.88
N CYS A 193 -28.01 -36.51 34.74
CA CYS A 193 -27.45 -35.17 34.57
C CYS A 193 -26.86 -34.70 35.90
N PHE A 194 -25.58 -34.34 35.89
CA PHE A 194 -24.77 -34.18 37.10
C PHE A 194 -24.13 -32.79 37.24
N GLY A 195 -23.94 -32.37 38.48
CA GLY A 195 -23.28 -31.14 38.94
C GLY A 195 -24.25 -29.96 39.13
N HIS A 196 -23.74 -28.78 39.48
CA HIS A 196 -24.56 -27.59 39.82
C HIS A 196 -25.67 -27.26 38.80
N ILE A 197 -26.92 -27.22 39.25
CA ILE A 197 -28.13 -27.11 38.42
C ILE A 197 -28.46 -25.63 38.18
N ASN A 198 -28.32 -25.19 36.93
CA ASN A 198 -28.56 -23.80 36.52
C ASN A 198 -29.09 -23.69 35.08
N GLU A 199 -29.38 -22.47 34.62
CA GLU A 199 -29.92 -22.22 33.26
C GLU A 199 -28.93 -22.64 32.16
N SER A 200 -27.63 -22.41 32.36
CA SER A 200 -26.59 -22.73 31.37
C SER A 200 -26.55 -24.23 31.03
N LYS A 201 -27.00 -25.10 31.95
CA LYS A 201 -27.08 -26.56 31.77
C LYS A 201 -28.24 -27.04 30.90
N ARG A 202 -29.04 -26.14 30.32
CA ARG A 202 -30.18 -26.47 29.44
C ARG A 202 -31.17 -27.46 30.06
N VAL A 203 -31.32 -27.42 31.39
CA VAL A 203 -32.25 -28.27 32.13
C VAL A 203 -33.69 -28.14 31.64
N PRO A 204 -34.21 -26.94 31.29
CA PRO A 204 -35.56 -26.83 30.70
C PRO A 204 -35.74 -27.65 29.43
N GLN A 205 -34.75 -27.64 28.53
CA GLN A 205 -34.75 -28.38 27.27
C GLN A 205 -34.69 -29.89 27.53
N LEU A 206 -33.86 -30.31 28.49
CA LEU A 206 -33.76 -31.71 28.91
C LEU A 206 -35.08 -32.24 29.49
N LEU A 207 -35.74 -31.47 30.36
CA LEU A 207 -37.05 -31.85 30.89
C LEU A 207 -38.09 -32.00 29.78
N GLY A 208 -38.11 -31.08 28.80
CA GLY A 208 -38.98 -31.16 27.62
C GLY A 208 -38.72 -32.41 26.78
N ALA A 209 -37.45 -32.77 26.55
CA ALA A 209 -37.08 -33.98 25.82
C ALA A 209 -37.45 -35.25 26.58
N MET A 210 -37.28 -35.29 27.90
CA MET A 210 -37.67 -36.43 28.73
C MET A 210 -39.19 -36.64 28.75
N ALA A 211 -39.97 -35.56 28.84
CA ALA A 211 -41.42 -35.64 28.71
C ALA A 211 -41.83 -36.20 27.33
N ALA A 212 -41.15 -35.79 26.26
CA ALA A 212 -41.40 -36.31 24.92
C ALA A 212 -40.99 -37.78 24.75
N LEU A 213 -39.86 -38.21 25.31
CA LEU A 213 -39.38 -39.60 25.28
C LEU A 213 -40.34 -40.55 26.00
N ARG A 214 -40.85 -40.14 27.16
CA ARG A 214 -41.79 -40.93 27.97
C ARG A 214 -43.13 -41.21 27.28
N ARG A 215 -43.51 -40.46 26.25
CA ARG A 215 -44.68 -40.79 25.41
C ARG A 215 -44.50 -42.10 24.63
N THR A 216 -43.25 -42.48 24.36
CA THR A 216 -42.89 -43.72 23.63
C THR A 216 -42.21 -44.77 24.51
N LYS A 217 -41.61 -44.36 25.62
CA LYS A 217 -40.89 -45.21 26.58
C LYS A 217 -41.31 -44.82 28.01
N HIS A 218 -42.46 -45.30 28.46
CA HIS A 218 -43.09 -44.87 29.72
C HIS A 218 -42.19 -45.09 30.96
N GLU A 219 -41.27 -46.05 30.91
CA GLU A 219 -40.34 -46.38 32.00
C GLU A 219 -39.05 -45.53 32.01
N ALA A 220 -38.85 -44.63 31.04
CA ALA A 220 -37.67 -43.78 30.99
C ALA A 220 -37.65 -42.78 32.16
N ARG A 221 -36.52 -42.66 32.87
CA ARG A 221 -36.37 -41.75 34.01
C ARG A 221 -35.14 -40.85 33.87
N LEU A 222 -35.24 -39.64 34.41
CA LEU A 222 -34.14 -38.68 34.52
C LEU A 222 -33.68 -38.58 35.96
N LEU A 223 -32.38 -38.78 36.21
CA LEU A 223 -31.72 -38.56 37.49
C LEU A 223 -30.97 -37.22 37.43
N LEU A 224 -31.43 -36.23 38.20
CA LEU A 224 -30.80 -34.92 38.36
C LEU A 224 -30.04 -34.88 39.69
N VAL A 225 -28.72 -34.72 39.64
CA VAL A 225 -27.86 -34.73 40.84
C VAL A 225 -27.03 -33.45 40.92
N GLY A 226 -27.19 -32.68 42.00
CA GLY A 226 -26.38 -31.51 42.32
C GLY A 226 -27.18 -30.35 42.93
N SER A 227 -26.48 -29.40 43.54
CA SER A 227 -27.10 -28.22 44.15
C SER A 227 -27.77 -27.33 43.11
N GLU A 228 -28.92 -26.76 43.47
CA GLU A 228 -29.63 -25.77 42.65
C GLU A 228 -29.03 -24.37 42.84
N SER A 229 -28.87 -23.64 41.73
CA SER A 229 -28.46 -22.24 41.78
C SER A 229 -29.52 -21.40 42.49
N PRO A 230 -29.15 -20.46 43.36
CA PRO A 230 -30.09 -19.52 43.96
C PRO A 230 -30.98 -18.85 42.89
N GLY A 231 -32.29 -18.85 43.11
CA GLY A 231 -33.28 -18.25 42.19
C GLY A 231 -33.70 -19.13 41.00
N PHE A 232 -33.15 -20.35 40.85
CA PHE A 232 -33.54 -21.27 39.78
C PHE A 232 -34.78 -22.10 40.17
N ASP A 233 -35.93 -21.84 39.55
CA ASP A 233 -37.20 -22.56 39.80
C ASP A 233 -37.24 -23.94 39.11
N LEU A 234 -36.50 -24.93 39.64
CA LEU A 234 -36.51 -26.30 39.11
C LEU A 234 -37.88 -26.96 39.27
N GLU A 235 -38.50 -26.85 40.43
CA GLU A 235 -39.79 -27.46 40.76
C GLU A 235 -40.92 -26.99 39.84
N GLY A 236 -41.05 -25.67 39.60
CA GLY A 236 -42.03 -25.13 38.66
C GLY A 236 -41.73 -25.49 37.20
N ARG A 237 -40.48 -25.71 36.82
CA ARG A 237 -40.10 -26.20 35.48
C ARG A 237 -40.50 -27.66 35.28
N ILE A 238 -40.28 -28.54 36.27
CA ILE A 238 -40.71 -29.94 36.23
C ILE A 238 -42.23 -30.02 36.08
N ARG A 239 -42.98 -29.31 36.94
CA ARG A 239 -44.46 -29.29 36.89
C ARG A 239 -45.01 -28.87 35.53
N ARG A 240 -44.40 -27.89 34.86
CA ARG A 240 -44.82 -27.43 33.52
C ARG A 240 -44.69 -28.50 32.42
N THR A 241 -43.81 -29.49 32.60
CA THR A 241 -43.65 -30.59 31.63
C THR A 241 -44.61 -31.76 31.86
N GLY A 242 -45.35 -31.77 32.99
CA GLY A 242 -46.20 -32.89 33.39
C GLY A 242 -45.41 -34.11 33.89
N LEU A 243 -44.10 -33.96 34.15
CA LEU A 243 -43.27 -34.97 34.80
C LEU A 243 -43.49 -34.94 36.32
N ASP A 244 -43.53 -36.10 36.94
CA ASP A 244 -43.60 -36.30 38.39
C ASP A 244 -42.40 -37.13 38.90
N ALA A 245 -42.46 -37.56 40.17
CA ALA A 245 -41.42 -38.42 40.77
C ALA A 245 -41.22 -39.76 40.04
N SER A 246 -42.19 -40.20 39.21
CA SER A 246 -42.03 -41.40 38.39
C SER A 246 -41.16 -41.17 37.14
N GLY A 247 -40.92 -39.91 36.77
CA GLY A 247 -40.14 -39.50 35.60
C GLY A 247 -38.86 -38.70 35.88
N VAL A 248 -38.78 -37.99 37.01
CA VAL A 248 -37.59 -37.25 37.44
C VAL A 248 -37.27 -37.59 38.90
N ILE A 249 -36.04 -38.04 39.14
CA ILE A 249 -35.46 -38.27 40.46
C ILE A 249 -34.46 -37.14 40.72
N ARG A 250 -34.54 -36.54 41.91
CA ARG A 250 -33.69 -35.42 42.31
C ARG A 250 -32.85 -35.83 43.50
N GLU A 251 -31.55 -35.62 43.39
CA GLU A 251 -30.61 -35.70 44.48
C GLU A 251 -29.93 -34.32 44.61
N PRO A 252 -29.81 -33.77 45.83
CA PRO A 252 -29.11 -32.51 46.06
C PRO A 252 -27.60 -32.72 45.86
N TYR A 253 -26.77 -31.88 46.48
CA TYR A 253 -25.35 -32.17 46.57
C TYR A 253 -25.10 -33.55 47.19
N VAL A 254 -24.19 -34.32 46.60
CA VAL A 254 -23.76 -35.63 47.10
C VAL A 254 -22.24 -35.68 47.12
N GLU A 255 -21.69 -36.44 48.07
CA GLU A 255 -20.25 -36.70 48.14
C GLU A 255 -19.78 -37.60 46.99
N GLU A 256 -18.48 -37.61 46.74
CA GLU A 256 -17.89 -38.22 45.54
C GLU A 256 -18.22 -39.72 45.41
N GLU A 257 -18.16 -40.51 46.49
CA GLU A 257 -18.52 -41.94 46.46
C GLU A 257 -19.95 -42.18 45.96
N ARG A 258 -20.90 -41.37 46.46
CA ARG A 258 -22.30 -41.44 46.03
C ARG A 258 -22.46 -40.96 44.58
N LEU A 259 -21.70 -39.95 44.17
CA LEU A 259 -21.70 -39.46 42.78
C LEU A 259 -21.31 -40.59 41.81
N TRP A 260 -20.23 -41.33 42.08
CA TRP A 260 -19.82 -42.46 41.25
C TRP A 260 -20.90 -43.55 41.19
N SER A 261 -21.51 -43.90 42.33
CA SER A 261 -22.63 -44.85 42.41
C SER A 261 -23.82 -44.49 41.52
N LEU A 262 -24.23 -43.22 41.58
CA LEU A 262 -25.33 -42.71 40.79
C LEU A 262 -24.99 -42.61 39.30
N MET A 263 -23.78 -42.16 38.94
CA MET A 263 -23.33 -42.10 37.54
C MET A 263 -23.25 -43.50 36.92
N ALA A 264 -22.78 -44.50 37.68
CA ALA A 264 -22.68 -45.87 37.21
C ALA A 264 -24.03 -46.54 36.99
N ALA A 265 -25.08 -46.13 37.72
CA ALA A 265 -26.45 -46.61 37.54
C ALA A 265 -27.07 -46.15 36.20
N CYS A 266 -26.64 -45.00 35.68
CA CYS A 266 -27.22 -44.44 34.45
C CYS A 266 -26.82 -45.23 33.20
N GLY A 267 -27.74 -45.34 32.24
CA GLY A 267 -27.48 -45.88 30.90
C GLY A 267 -26.87 -44.87 29.94
N ALA A 268 -27.09 -43.58 30.17
CA ALA A 268 -26.47 -42.47 29.45
C ALA A 268 -26.39 -41.22 30.33
N ILE A 269 -25.44 -40.35 30.04
CA ILE A 269 -25.22 -39.10 30.79
C ILE A 269 -25.38 -37.89 29.87
N VAL A 270 -26.23 -36.95 30.26
CA VAL A 270 -26.54 -35.73 29.53
C VAL A 270 -25.84 -34.55 30.19
N LEU A 271 -24.99 -33.86 29.44
CA LEU A 271 -24.22 -32.70 29.88
C LEU A 271 -24.35 -31.59 28.84
N LEU A 272 -25.46 -30.87 28.90
CA LEU A 272 -25.72 -29.75 28.00
C LEU A 272 -25.12 -28.45 28.56
N ARG A 273 -24.79 -27.54 27.65
CA ARG A 273 -24.21 -26.24 27.99
C ARG A 273 -24.50 -25.17 26.93
N ALA A 274 -25.14 -24.08 27.33
CA ALA A 274 -25.12 -22.82 26.56
C ALA A 274 -25.52 -21.60 27.42
N PRO A 275 -24.76 -20.49 27.35
CA PRO A 275 -23.45 -20.36 26.69
C PRO A 275 -22.37 -21.17 27.41
N THR A 276 -21.27 -21.49 26.70
CA THR A 276 -20.05 -22.05 27.31
C THR A 276 -19.13 -20.92 27.80
N MET A 277 -18.42 -21.17 28.90
CA MET A 277 -17.34 -20.31 29.41
C MET A 277 -15.97 -20.73 28.88
N GLY A 278 -15.90 -21.72 27.98
CA GLY A 278 -14.67 -22.38 27.55
C GLY A 278 -14.22 -23.48 28.50
N GLU A 279 -15.10 -23.98 29.35
CA GLU A 279 -14.77 -25.00 30.34
C GLU A 279 -14.61 -26.40 29.73
N THR A 280 -13.80 -27.25 30.38
CA THR A 280 -13.79 -28.71 30.17
C THR A 280 -14.51 -29.39 31.32
N SER A 281 -15.43 -30.32 31.04
CA SER A 281 -16.34 -30.83 32.07
C SER A 281 -15.77 -32.03 32.81
N GLY A 282 -15.42 -31.85 34.09
CA GLY A 282 -15.02 -32.97 34.95
C GLY A 282 -16.09 -34.07 35.11
N ALA A 283 -17.39 -33.74 34.99
CA ALA A 283 -18.46 -34.74 34.99
C ALA A 283 -18.49 -35.58 33.71
N ALA A 284 -18.14 -34.98 32.56
CA ALA A 284 -18.00 -35.72 31.30
C ALA A 284 -16.82 -36.68 31.39
N ILE A 285 -15.68 -36.22 31.92
CA ILE A 285 -14.50 -37.05 32.09
C ILE A 285 -14.76 -38.24 33.03
N ARG A 286 -15.42 -38.04 34.19
CA ARG A 286 -15.83 -39.16 35.07
C ARG A 286 -16.78 -40.15 34.38
N ALA A 287 -17.69 -39.64 33.54
CA ALA A 287 -18.57 -40.48 32.75
C ALA A 287 -17.81 -41.32 31.71
N LEU A 288 -16.77 -40.76 31.08
CA LEU A 288 -15.88 -41.50 30.18
C LEU A 288 -15.13 -42.62 30.94
N SER A 289 -14.60 -42.35 32.13
CA SER A 289 -13.98 -43.38 32.99
C SER A 289 -14.92 -44.55 33.28
N LEU A 290 -16.21 -44.27 33.52
CA LEU A 290 -17.23 -45.31 33.75
C LEU A 290 -17.65 -46.04 32.47
N GLY A 291 -17.22 -45.60 31.30
CA GLY A 291 -17.68 -46.11 30.01
C GLY A 291 -19.16 -45.77 29.78
N LYS A 292 -19.58 -44.54 30.08
CA LYS A 292 -20.96 -44.07 29.85
C LYS A 292 -21.06 -43.25 28.56
N PRO A 293 -22.04 -43.54 27.69
CA PRO A 293 -22.28 -42.70 26.52
C PRO A 293 -22.76 -41.31 26.94
N LEU A 294 -22.32 -40.30 26.19
CA LEU A 294 -22.61 -38.91 26.47
C LEU A 294 -23.63 -38.33 25.48
N VAL A 295 -24.44 -37.40 25.97
CA VAL A 295 -25.22 -36.47 25.15
C VAL A 295 -24.85 -35.05 25.56
N VAL A 296 -24.28 -34.29 24.64
CA VAL A 296 -23.64 -33.00 24.94
C VAL A 296 -24.11 -31.92 23.98
N SER A 297 -23.92 -30.65 24.34
CA SER A 297 -24.16 -29.55 23.42
C SER A 297 -23.05 -29.47 22.36
N ASP A 298 -23.40 -29.17 21.12
CA ASP A 298 -22.45 -29.00 20.00
C ASP A 298 -21.78 -27.62 20.06
N VAL A 299 -21.01 -27.36 21.12
CA VAL A 299 -20.34 -26.09 21.37
C VAL A 299 -19.12 -26.26 22.27
N GLY A 300 -18.08 -25.46 22.04
CA GLY A 300 -16.86 -25.47 22.87
C GLY A 300 -16.17 -26.83 22.87
N TRP A 301 -15.57 -27.20 24.01
CA TRP A 301 -14.90 -28.49 24.18
C TRP A 301 -15.83 -29.71 23.92
N PHE A 302 -17.13 -29.58 24.22
CA PHE A 302 -18.07 -30.68 24.01
C PHE A 302 -18.20 -31.09 22.52
N ALA A 303 -17.99 -30.15 21.59
CA ALA A 303 -18.01 -30.44 20.15
C ALA A 303 -16.77 -31.24 19.69
N GLU A 304 -15.68 -31.20 20.47
CA GLU A 304 -14.42 -31.88 20.18
C GLU A 304 -14.47 -33.38 20.52
N LEU A 305 -15.41 -33.80 21.37
CA LEU A 305 -15.59 -35.21 21.74
C LEU A 305 -15.88 -36.07 20.49
N PRO A 306 -15.27 -37.25 20.34
CA PRO A 306 -15.57 -38.14 19.22
C PRO A 306 -17.05 -38.55 19.16
N ASP A 307 -17.62 -38.65 17.96
CA ASP A 307 -19.03 -39.05 17.77
C ASP A 307 -19.31 -40.49 18.27
N GLU A 308 -18.27 -41.32 18.37
CA GLU A 308 -18.35 -42.67 18.95
C GLU A 308 -18.58 -42.69 20.47
N VAL A 309 -18.30 -41.58 21.18
CA VAL A 309 -18.52 -41.48 22.64
C VAL A 309 -19.66 -40.51 23.00
N ALA A 310 -19.94 -39.52 22.14
CA ALA A 310 -20.89 -38.45 22.43
C ALA A 310 -21.83 -38.14 21.27
N MET A 311 -23.14 -38.05 21.56
CA MET A 311 -24.12 -37.47 20.64
C MET A 311 -24.22 -35.96 20.87
N LYS A 312 -23.92 -35.16 19.84
CA LYS A 312 -23.86 -33.70 19.92
C LYS A 312 -25.19 -33.07 19.51
N ILE A 313 -25.70 -32.18 20.35
CA ILE A 313 -27.00 -31.54 20.19
C ILE A 313 -26.80 -30.08 19.79
N PRO A 314 -27.37 -29.62 18.66
CA PRO A 314 -27.28 -28.24 18.24
C PRO A 314 -27.90 -27.32 19.29
N VAL A 315 -27.27 -26.16 19.52
CA VAL A 315 -27.68 -25.20 20.54
C VAL A 315 -28.56 -24.12 19.92
N GLY A 316 -29.76 -23.94 20.49
CA GLY A 316 -30.70 -22.90 20.05
C GLY A 316 -31.59 -23.32 18.88
N GLY A 317 -32.69 -22.59 18.69
CA GLY A 317 -33.69 -22.87 17.66
C GLY A 317 -34.77 -23.86 18.12
N GLU A 318 -35.73 -24.14 17.22
CA GLU A 318 -36.87 -25.03 17.49
C GLU A 318 -36.48 -26.52 17.47
N GLU A 319 -35.34 -26.86 16.87
CA GLU A 319 -34.90 -28.24 16.64
C GLU A 319 -34.09 -28.85 17.80
N GLU A 320 -33.57 -28.05 18.75
CA GLU A 320 -32.70 -28.53 19.86
C GLU A 320 -33.38 -29.65 20.68
N VAL A 321 -34.63 -29.46 21.08
CA VAL A 321 -35.39 -30.47 21.84
C VAL A 321 -35.66 -31.71 20.99
N GLN A 322 -35.91 -31.55 19.69
CA GLN A 322 -36.16 -32.68 18.78
C GLN A 322 -34.91 -33.53 18.60
N ALA A 323 -33.75 -32.90 18.42
CA ALA A 323 -32.45 -33.56 18.34
C ALA A 323 -32.13 -34.29 19.65
N LEU A 324 -32.40 -33.67 20.81
CA LEU A 324 -32.21 -34.30 22.12
C LEU A 324 -33.09 -35.54 22.29
N VAL A 325 -34.37 -35.48 21.88
CA VAL A 325 -35.26 -36.66 21.88
C VAL A 325 -34.74 -37.77 20.97
N ALA A 326 -34.24 -37.43 19.78
CA ALA A 326 -33.69 -38.40 18.83
C ALA A 326 -32.45 -39.10 19.41
N ALA A 327 -31.54 -38.35 20.02
CA ALA A 327 -30.34 -38.90 20.67
C ALA A 327 -30.70 -39.87 21.80
N LEU A 328 -31.62 -39.48 22.70
CA LEU A 328 -32.07 -40.35 23.79
C LEU A 328 -32.77 -41.62 23.29
N ARG A 329 -33.55 -41.52 22.20
CA ARG A 329 -34.17 -42.69 21.55
C ARG A 329 -33.12 -43.63 20.98
N ARG A 330 -32.12 -43.10 20.28
CA ARG A 330 -31.03 -43.88 19.68
C ARG A 330 -30.20 -44.60 20.74
N LEU A 331 -29.94 -43.96 21.88
CA LEU A 331 -29.28 -44.59 23.03
C LEU A 331 -30.12 -45.67 23.71
N SER A 332 -31.45 -45.65 23.51
CA SER A 332 -32.36 -46.69 24.00
C SER A 332 -32.40 -47.93 23.09
N GLU A 333 -31.71 -47.92 21.94
CA GLU A 333 -31.65 -49.05 21.03
C GLU A 333 -30.63 -50.10 21.50
N PRO A 334 -30.89 -51.41 21.29
CA PRO A 334 -30.00 -52.47 21.75
C PRO A 334 -28.58 -52.32 21.19
N GLY A 335 -27.57 -52.43 22.05
CA GLY A 335 -26.16 -52.41 21.67
C GLY A 335 -25.53 -51.03 21.48
N THR A 336 -26.31 -49.98 21.17
CA THR A 336 -25.77 -48.62 20.93
C THR A 336 -25.04 -48.08 22.16
N ALA A 337 -25.70 -48.06 23.32
CA ALA A 337 -25.11 -47.55 24.56
C ALA A 337 -23.88 -48.34 25.01
N ALA A 338 -23.88 -49.67 24.79
CA ALA A 338 -22.74 -50.53 25.12
C ALA A 338 -21.54 -50.27 24.21
N ALA A 339 -21.76 -50.14 22.90
CA ALA A 339 -20.69 -49.83 21.94
C ALA A 339 -20.05 -48.47 22.21
N MET A 340 -20.87 -47.45 22.49
CA MET A 340 -20.39 -46.12 22.85
C MET A 340 -19.70 -46.10 24.20
N GLY A 341 -20.18 -46.88 25.18
CA GLY A 341 -19.54 -47.00 26.49
C GLY A 341 -18.16 -47.63 26.43
N GLU A 342 -18.00 -48.64 25.57
CA GLU A 342 -16.71 -49.29 25.30
C GLU A 342 -15.74 -48.33 24.57
N ALA A 343 -16.24 -47.51 23.65
CA ALA A 343 -15.45 -46.42 23.06
C ALA A 343 -15.05 -45.36 24.10
N ALA A 344 -15.96 -44.99 25.00
CA ALA A 344 -15.71 -44.01 26.06
C ALA A 344 -14.60 -44.45 27.02
N ARG A 345 -14.58 -45.74 27.40
CA ARG A 345 -13.52 -46.29 28.25
C ARG A 345 -12.17 -46.27 27.55
N ARG A 346 -12.10 -46.71 26.29
CA ARG A 346 -10.87 -46.64 25.48
C ARG A 346 -10.36 -45.22 25.31
N LEU A 347 -11.25 -44.25 25.14
CA LEU A 347 -10.87 -42.84 25.05
C LEU A 347 -10.26 -42.34 26.37
N ALA A 348 -10.88 -42.67 27.50
CA ALA A 348 -10.36 -42.30 28.82
C ALA A 348 -8.97 -42.90 29.09
N GLU A 349 -8.77 -44.17 28.76
CA GLU A 349 -7.49 -44.86 28.94
C GLU A 349 -6.38 -44.35 27.99
N ARG A 350 -6.74 -43.94 26.77
CA ARG A 350 -5.78 -43.51 25.74
C ARG A 350 -5.33 -42.06 25.91
N ASP A 351 -6.30 -41.15 26.07
CA ASP A 351 -6.05 -39.71 25.95
C ASP A 351 -6.10 -38.97 27.29
N HIS A 352 -6.81 -39.54 28.29
CA HIS A 352 -7.04 -38.90 29.58
C HIS A 352 -6.32 -39.60 30.74
N ASP A 353 -5.41 -40.55 30.50
CA ASP A 353 -4.68 -41.23 31.58
C ASP A 353 -3.95 -40.22 32.48
N VAL A 354 -4.14 -40.36 33.80
CA VAL A 354 -3.61 -39.39 34.79
C VAL A 354 -2.07 -39.37 34.80
N GLY A 355 -1.42 -40.51 34.58
CA GLY A 355 0.04 -40.61 34.50
C GLY A 355 0.56 -39.88 33.27
N GLY A 356 0.00 -40.19 32.10
CA GLY A 356 0.34 -39.52 30.84
C GLY A 356 0.08 -38.01 30.86
N VAL A 357 -1.03 -37.57 31.48
CA VAL A 357 -1.31 -36.14 31.67
C VAL A 357 -0.30 -35.49 32.62
N ALA A 358 0.07 -36.15 33.72
CA ALA A 358 1.09 -35.63 34.64
C ALA A 358 2.46 -35.50 33.96
N GLU A 359 2.86 -36.46 33.12
CA GLU A 359 4.07 -36.38 32.31
C GLU A 359 4.05 -35.18 31.35
N GLN A 360 2.91 -34.92 30.70
CA GLN A 360 2.74 -33.73 29.84
C GLN A 360 2.83 -32.42 30.63
N TYR A 361 2.26 -32.38 31.84
CA TYR A 361 2.40 -31.26 32.75
C TYR A 361 3.85 -31.03 33.13
N VAL A 362 4.58 -32.08 33.52
CA VAL A 362 6.01 -32.01 33.85
C VAL A 362 6.80 -31.51 32.65
N ALA A 363 6.57 -32.04 31.46
CA ALA A 363 7.23 -31.58 30.24
C ALA A 363 6.97 -30.07 29.98
N ALA A 364 5.72 -29.62 30.11
CA ALA A 364 5.38 -28.20 29.96
C ALA A 364 6.03 -27.32 31.03
N LEU A 365 6.09 -27.80 32.27
CA LEU A 365 6.71 -27.10 33.40
C LEU A 365 8.24 -27.08 33.30
N GLU A 366 8.87 -28.16 32.85
CA GLU A 366 10.31 -28.23 32.60
C GLU A 366 10.72 -27.33 31.46
N LEU A 367 9.93 -27.26 30.38
CA LEU A 367 10.13 -26.28 29.32
C LEU A 367 9.96 -24.85 29.85
N ALA A 368 8.95 -24.61 30.70
CA ALA A 368 8.73 -23.29 31.29
C ALA A 368 9.87 -22.89 32.26
N ALA A 369 10.34 -23.81 33.10
CA ALA A 369 11.44 -23.60 34.05
C ALA A 369 12.80 -23.50 33.33
N GLY A 370 13.02 -24.38 32.35
CA GLY A 370 14.22 -24.48 31.53
C GLY A 370 14.33 -23.37 30.49
N SER A 371 13.24 -22.73 30.06
CA SER A 371 13.32 -21.59 29.12
C SER A 371 14.18 -20.43 29.64
N GLY A 372 14.35 -20.30 30.96
CA GLY A 372 15.32 -19.38 31.57
C GLY A 372 16.76 -19.91 31.49
N ALA A 373 16.98 -21.13 31.99
CA ALA A 373 18.30 -21.76 32.12
C ALA A 373 18.90 -22.23 30.79
N VAL A 374 18.09 -22.71 29.85
CA VAL A 374 18.46 -23.05 28.46
C VAL A 374 18.68 -21.78 27.66
N ARG A 375 17.88 -20.72 27.84
CA ARG A 375 18.18 -19.42 27.23
C ARG A 375 19.49 -18.87 27.75
N GLU A 376 19.78 -18.99 29.05
CA GLU A 376 21.06 -18.58 29.65
C GLU A 376 22.23 -19.50 29.26
N ALA A 377 22.04 -20.82 29.17
CA ALA A 377 23.05 -21.79 28.77
C ALA A 377 23.35 -21.71 27.28
N VAL A 378 22.34 -21.50 26.42
CA VAL A 378 22.51 -21.19 25.00
C VAL A 378 23.10 -19.80 24.83
N LEU A 379 22.69 -18.79 25.61
CA LEU A 379 23.41 -17.50 25.60
C LEU A 379 24.86 -17.66 26.06
N ALA A 380 25.17 -18.55 27.01
CA ALA A 380 26.51 -18.80 27.52
C ALA A 380 27.37 -19.66 26.59
N GLU A 381 26.81 -20.67 25.91
CA GLU A 381 27.50 -21.47 24.88
C GLU A 381 27.67 -20.68 23.59
N VAL A 382 26.66 -19.92 23.16
CA VAL A 382 26.80 -19.00 22.03
C VAL A 382 27.75 -17.86 22.45
N ALA A 383 27.79 -17.44 23.72
CA ALA A 383 28.81 -16.51 24.23
C ALA A 383 30.21 -17.08 24.29
N ALA A 384 30.39 -18.34 24.70
CA ALA A 384 31.67 -19.01 24.73
C ALA A 384 32.18 -19.32 23.30
N ALA A 385 31.31 -19.80 22.41
CA ALA A 385 31.65 -20.08 21.01
C ALA A 385 31.92 -18.80 20.21
N ALA A 386 31.23 -17.69 20.51
CA ALA A 386 31.55 -16.41 19.88
C ALA A 386 32.76 -15.71 20.54
N ALA A 387 33.05 -15.95 21.82
CA ALA A 387 34.30 -15.52 22.45
C ALA A 387 35.53 -16.25 21.86
N ASP A 388 35.42 -17.55 21.57
CA ASP A 388 36.48 -18.34 20.92
C ASP A 388 36.70 -17.97 19.44
N THR A 389 35.72 -17.33 18.79
CA THR A 389 35.82 -16.83 17.40
C THR A 389 35.93 -15.31 17.28
N GLY A 390 35.93 -14.59 18.40
CA GLY A 390 36.05 -13.12 18.47
C GLY A 390 34.83 -12.35 17.98
N VAL A 391 33.65 -12.98 17.90
CA VAL A 391 32.40 -12.36 17.42
C VAL A 391 31.49 -12.03 18.60
N ASP A 392 30.91 -10.83 18.60
CA ASP A 392 29.96 -10.41 19.62
C ASP A 392 28.59 -11.08 19.39
N VAL A 393 27.94 -11.57 20.44
CA VAL A 393 26.96 -12.68 20.39
C VAL A 393 25.51 -12.19 20.30
N GLU A 394 25.25 -11.03 20.89
CA GLU A 394 23.96 -10.35 20.89
C GLU A 394 23.30 -10.11 19.52
N PRO A 395 24.03 -9.96 18.39
CA PRO A 395 23.42 -9.80 17.07
C PRO A 395 22.90 -11.10 16.43
N LEU A 396 23.40 -12.28 16.80
CA LEU A 396 23.15 -13.52 16.05
C LEU A 396 21.78 -14.14 16.38
N ALA A 397 21.34 -14.05 17.63
CA ALA A 397 20.01 -14.50 18.06
C ALA A 397 18.86 -13.73 17.37
N ALA A 398 19.06 -12.44 17.09
CA ALA A 398 18.10 -11.63 16.34
C ALA A 398 17.96 -12.08 14.88
N SER A 399 19.02 -12.64 14.30
CA SER A 399 19.09 -13.07 12.91
C SER A 399 18.32 -14.37 12.66
N LEU A 400 18.35 -15.31 13.61
CA LEU A 400 17.64 -16.60 13.54
C LEU A 400 16.13 -16.45 13.77
N VAL A 401 15.74 -15.52 14.63
CA VAL A 401 14.34 -15.10 14.85
C VAL A 401 13.77 -14.36 13.65
N ASP A 402 14.56 -13.51 12.99
CA ASP A 402 14.14 -12.81 11.77
C ASP A 402 14.04 -13.77 10.56
N ALA A 403 14.76 -14.90 10.56
CA ALA A 403 14.68 -15.94 9.53
C ALA A 403 13.50 -16.92 9.67
N SER A 404 12.67 -16.79 10.71
CA SER A 404 11.45 -17.60 10.95
C SER A 404 11.67 -19.13 11.08
N LEU A 405 12.90 -19.57 11.33
CA LEU A 405 13.22 -20.99 11.57
C LEU A 405 12.95 -21.42 13.03
N VAL A 406 12.87 -20.44 13.94
CA VAL A 406 12.60 -20.63 15.38
C VAL A 406 11.76 -19.44 15.85
N SER A 407 10.69 -19.68 16.64
CA SER A 407 9.91 -18.60 17.27
C SER A 407 10.79 -17.76 18.20
N ARG A 408 10.32 -16.58 18.64
CA ARG A 408 11.03 -15.70 19.60
C ARG A 408 11.34 -16.36 20.95
N ASP A 409 10.85 -17.57 21.14
CA ASP A 409 10.75 -18.36 22.36
C ASP A 409 11.34 -19.77 22.16
N GLY A 410 11.91 -20.09 20.99
CA GLY A 410 12.76 -21.26 20.79
C GLY A 410 12.14 -22.47 20.07
N SER A 411 10.89 -22.40 19.56
CA SER A 411 10.21 -23.55 18.93
C SER A 411 10.22 -23.52 17.39
N VAL A 412 10.33 -24.69 16.75
CA VAL A 412 10.36 -24.87 15.28
C VAL A 412 8.96 -25.25 14.76
N THR A 413 8.45 -24.55 13.74
CA THR A 413 7.05 -24.66 13.30
C THR A 413 6.82 -25.72 12.22
N GLY A 414 5.76 -26.55 12.39
CA GLY A 414 5.27 -27.57 11.44
C GLY A 414 3.75 -27.45 11.20
N SER A 415 3.33 -27.78 9.98
CA SER A 415 2.11 -27.37 9.25
C SER A 415 0.83 -28.20 9.48
N GLY A 416 -0.36 -27.57 9.36
CA GLY A 416 -1.69 -28.22 9.19
C GLY A 416 -2.51 -27.71 7.97
N PRO A 417 -3.56 -28.42 7.49
CA PRO A 417 -4.17 -28.26 6.16
C PRO A 417 -5.50 -27.46 6.08
N SER A 418 -5.94 -27.14 4.85
CA SER A 418 -6.74 -25.96 4.40
C SER A 418 -8.25 -26.14 4.07
N PRO A 419 -9.03 -25.03 3.93
CA PRO A 419 -10.47 -24.99 3.56
C PRO A 419 -10.82 -24.48 2.12
N GLY A 420 -11.80 -25.12 1.46
CA GLY A 420 -12.82 -24.63 0.47
C GLY A 420 -12.44 -23.91 -0.87
N PRO A 421 -12.90 -24.36 -2.07
CA PRO A 421 -12.26 -24.16 -3.39
C PRO A 421 -12.17 -22.73 -4.00
N LEU A 422 -12.84 -21.72 -3.43
CA LEU A 422 -12.66 -20.30 -3.81
C LEU A 422 -12.07 -19.43 -2.68
N ARG A 423 -12.00 -20.00 -1.46
CA ARG A 423 -11.20 -19.50 -0.34
C ARG A 423 -9.84 -20.21 -0.24
N THR A 424 -9.60 -21.26 -1.04
CA THR A 424 -8.34 -21.99 -1.16
C THR A 424 -7.30 -21.28 -2.02
N LEU A 425 -7.69 -20.34 -2.88
CA LEU A 425 -6.72 -19.67 -3.73
C LEU A 425 -5.83 -18.79 -2.84
N PRO A 426 -4.53 -19.12 -2.75
CA PRO A 426 -3.63 -18.38 -1.89
C PRO A 426 -3.55 -16.93 -2.38
N VAL A 427 -3.35 -16.00 -1.45
CA VAL A 427 -3.33 -14.55 -1.72
C VAL A 427 -2.39 -14.17 -2.88
N TRP A 428 -1.28 -14.89 -3.06
CA TRP A 428 -0.36 -14.65 -4.17
C TRP A 428 -1.00 -14.90 -5.55
N ALA A 429 -1.97 -15.82 -5.65
CA ALA A 429 -2.71 -16.08 -6.89
C ALA A 429 -3.64 -14.91 -7.23
N TRP A 430 -4.31 -14.33 -6.23
CA TRP A 430 -5.11 -13.12 -6.40
C TRP A 430 -4.25 -11.91 -6.78
N LEU A 431 -3.09 -11.75 -6.16
CA LEU A 431 -2.13 -10.71 -6.54
C LEU A 431 -1.57 -10.90 -7.94
N GLY A 432 -1.25 -12.14 -8.33
CA GLY A 432 -0.81 -12.48 -9.68
C GLY A 432 -1.88 -12.18 -10.73
N ALA A 433 -3.14 -12.52 -10.45
CA ALA A 433 -4.27 -12.20 -11.32
C ALA A 433 -4.49 -10.69 -11.46
N LEU A 434 -4.42 -9.94 -10.34
CA LEU A 434 -4.54 -8.49 -10.35
C LEU A 434 -3.39 -7.83 -11.11
N TYR A 435 -2.15 -8.29 -10.92
CA TYR A 435 -0.99 -7.82 -11.66
C TYR A 435 -1.15 -8.07 -13.17
N ALA A 436 -1.52 -9.30 -13.57
CA ALA A 436 -1.71 -9.64 -14.97
C ALA A 436 -2.84 -8.81 -15.62
N ALA A 437 -3.95 -8.59 -14.91
CA ALA A 437 -5.04 -7.74 -15.39
C ALA A 437 -4.59 -6.27 -15.55
N ALA A 438 -3.88 -5.72 -14.55
CA ALA A 438 -3.36 -4.36 -14.60
C ALA A 438 -2.38 -4.18 -15.76
N VAL A 439 -1.41 -5.09 -15.93
CA VAL A 439 -0.46 -5.08 -17.06
C VAL A 439 -1.21 -5.14 -18.39
N SER A 440 -2.19 -6.03 -18.53
CA SER A 440 -2.93 -6.19 -19.78
C SER A 440 -3.70 -4.92 -20.17
N ILE A 441 -4.38 -4.31 -19.20
CA ILE A 441 -5.13 -3.06 -19.42
C ILE A 441 -4.15 -1.93 -19.74
N GLN A 442 -3.14 -1.71 -18.90
CA GLN A 442 -2.21 -0.60 -19.08
C GLN A 442 -1.37 -0.73 -20.33
N LEU A 443 -0.98 -1.95 -20.73
CA LEU A 443 -0.30 -2.17 -22.00
C LEU A 443 -1.22 -1.85 -23.19
N ALA A 444 -2.49 -2.28 -23.15
CA ALA A 444 -3.44 -1.99 -24.21
C ALA A 444 -3.67 -0.47 -24.41
N LEU A 445 -3.68 0.29 -23.32
CA LEU A 445 -3.76 1.76 -23.35
C LEU A 445 -2.44 2.38 -23.81
N ALA A 446 -1.31 1.96 -23.24
CA ALA A 446 0.04 2.44 -23.60
C ALA A 446 0.34 2.27 -25.10
N LEU A 447 -0.04 1.14 -25.70
CA LEU A 447 0.17 0.88 -27.13
C LEU A 447 -0.61 1.83 -28.06
N ARG A 448 -1.57 2.61 -27.55
CA ARG A 448 -2.25 3.67 -28.33
C ARG A 448 -1.41 4.94 -28.42
N VAL A 449 -0.46 5.14 -27.52
CA VAL A 449 0.54 6.20 -27.60
C VAL A 449 1.56 5.78 -28.67
N THR A 450 1.46 6.37 -29.85
CA THR A 450 2.22 5.91 -31.03
C THR A 450 3.56 6.62 -31.21
N SER A 451 3.77 7.75 -30.54
CA SER A 451 5.00 8.55 -30.61
C SER A 451 5.34 9.19 -29.28
N PRO A 452 6.63 9.40 -28.97
CA PRO A 452 7.02 10.32 -27.92
C PRO A 452 6.43 11.70 -28.22
N TRP A 453 6.11 12.45 -27.17
CA TRP A 453 5.55 13.79 -27.31
C TRP A 453 5.88 14.68 -26.11
N ILE A 454 6.26 14.09 -24.98
CA ILE A 454 6.87 14.79 -23.84
C ILE A 454 8.37 14.92 -24.17
N MET A 455 8.64 15.77 -25.17
CA MET A 455 9.96 15.94 -25.77
C MET A 455 10.97 16.55 -24.81
N VAL A 456 12.26 16.44 -25.15
CA VAL A 456 13.42 16.62 -24.27
C VAL A 456 13.53 15.47 -23.27
N ASP A 457 12.50 15.29 -22.46
CA ASP A 457 12.42 14.34 -21.37
C ASP A 457 12.50 12.88 -21.90
N GLU A 458 11.64 12.51 -22.85
CA GLU A 458 11.69 11.16 -23.47
C GLU A 458 12.96 10.93 -24.31
N LEU A 459 13.51 11.99 -24.92
CA LEU A 459 14.76 11.92 -25.69
C LEU A 459 15.97 11.66 -24.80
N VAL A 460 16.09 12.38 -23.69
CA VAL A 460 17.19 12.24 -22.72
C VAL A 460 17.30 10.80 -22.21
N TYR A 461 16.19 10.21 -21.76
CA TYR A 461 16.22 8.85 -21.24
C TYR A 461 16.40 7.79 -22.33
N SER A 462 15.85 8.03 -23.53
CA SER A 462 16.08 7.18 -24.71
C SER A 462 17.55 7.17 -25.12
N ASP A 463 18.18 8.35 -25.20
CA ASP A 463 19.58 8.47 -25.62
C ASP A 463 20.56 7.95 -24.57
N MET A 464 20.29 8.18 -23.28
CA MET A 464 21.06 7.57 -22.19
C MET A 464 20.98 6.03 -22.20
N ALA A 465 19.81 5.46 -22.49
CA ALA A 465 19.65 4.01 -22.57
C ALA A 465 20.41 3.44 -23.79
N ARG A 466 20.28 4.12 -24.93
CA ARG A 466 20.94 3.78 -26.20
C ARG A 466 22.47 3.87 -26.10
N SER A 467 22.99 4.97 -25.55
CA SER A 467 24.42 5.20 -25.40
C SER A 467 25.04 4.23 -24.40
N PHE A 468 24.35 3.91 -23.30
CA PHE A 468 24.83 2.91 -22.35
C PHE A 468 24.89 1.52 -22.98
N ALA A 469 23.87 1.14 -23.76
CA ALA A 469 23.86 -0.12 -24.50
C ALA A 469 25.02 -0.24 -25.51
N LYS A 470 25.43 0.88 -26.14
CA LYS A 470 26.51 0.91 -27.15
C LYS A 470 27.90 1.07 -26.54
N THR A 471 28.05 1.86 -25.48
CA THR A 471 29.35 2.35 -24.99
C THR A 471 29.63 2.06 -23.52
N GLY A 472 28.63 1.66 -22.73
CA GLY A 472 28.73 1.54 -21.28
C GLY A 472 28.68 2.87 -20.52
N HIS A 473 28.48 3.99 -21.23
CA HIS A 473 28.40 5.33 -20.64
C HIS A 473 27.01 5.95 -20.90
N PHE A 474 26.48 6.66 -19.91
CA PHE A 474 25.22 7.41 -20.05
C PHE A 474 25.49 8.77 -20.71
N LEU A 475 25.29 8.83 -22.02
CA LEU A 475 25.54 10.01 -22.83
C LEU A 475 24.24 10.57 -23.40
N ILE A 476 24.20 11.89 -23.55
CA ILE A 476 23.18 12.66 -24.27
C ILE A 476 23.93 13.40 -25.38
N ARG A 477 23.68 13.03 -26.65
CA ARG A 477 24.38 13.55 -27.84
C ARG A 477 25.91 13.52 -27.67
N GLY A 478 26.42 12.43 -27.11
CA GLY A 478 27.85 12.19 -26.86
C GLY A 478 28.45 12.86 -25.62
N VAL A 479 27.67 13.64 -24.86
CA VAL A 479 28.12 14.30 -23.61
C VAL A 479 27.55 13.56 -22.39
N HIS A 480 28.32 13.44 -21.31
CA HIS A 480 27.85 12.76 -20.09
C HIS A 480 26.57 13.41 -19.54
N GLY A 481 25.51 12.61 -19.41
CA GLY A 481 24.24 13.04 -18.86
C GLY A 481 24.24 13.01 -17.33
N ASN A 482 23.67 14.04 -16.71
CA ASN A 482 23.52 14.17 -15.25
C ASN A 482 22.05 13.98 -14.81
N TYR A 483 21.39 12.95 -15.35
CA TYR A 483 19.99 12.59 -15.07
C TYR A 483 19.89 11.24 -14.34
N GLY A 484 18.67 10.83 -14.00
CA GLY A 484 18.41 9.54 -13.37
C GLY A 484 18.96 8.37 -14.18
N LEU A 485 19.74 7.49 -13.54
CA LEU A 485 20.48 6.39 -14.17
C LEU A 485 19.69 5.09 -14.19
N VAL A 486 18.80 4.87 -13.22
CA VAL A 486 18.10 3.59 -13.02
C VAL A 486 17.18 3.26 -14.20
N TYR A 487 16.44 4.24 -14.71
CA TYR A 487 15.50 4.00 -15.81
C TYR A 487 16.21 3.73 -17.16
N PRO A 488 17.20 4.55 -17.58
CA PRO A 488 18.01 4.22 -18.75
C PRO A 488 18.73 2.87 -18.66
N LEU A 489 19.25 2.51 -17.49
CA LEU A 489 19.88 1.21 -17.25
C LEU A 489 18.89 0.06 -17.49
N LEU A 490 17.66 0.19 -16.98
CA LEU A 490 16.59 -0.80 -17.15
C LEU A 490 16.20 -0.97 -18.63
N LEU A 491 16.18 0.11 -19.41
CA LEU A 491 15.83 0.07 -20.83
C LEU A 491 16.99 -0.37 -21.73
N SER A 492 18.24 -0.19 -21.30
CA SER A 492 19.42 -0.49 -22.13
C SER A 492 19.45 -1.89 -22.76
N PRO A 493 18.97 -2.99 -22.14
CA PRO A 493 18.92 -4.29 -22.80
C PRO A 493 17.95 -4.33 -23.99
N VAL A 494 16.85 -3.57 -23.94
CA VAL A 494 15.89 -3.45 -25.06
C VAL A 494 16.57 -2.74 -26.23
N TYR A 495 17.32 -1.66 -25.98
CA TYR A 495 18.06 -0.94 -27.00
C TYR A 495 19.20 -1.76 -27.60
N ALA A 496 19.85 -2.62 -26.79
CA ALA A 496 20.90 -3.53 -27.24
C ALA A 496 20.37 -4.68 -28.12
N ALA A 497 19.25 -5.29 -27.72
CA ALA A 497 18.73 -6.49 -28.36
C ALA A 497 17.90 -6.23 -29.63
N ILE A 498 17.26 -5.06 -29.73
CA ILE A 498 16.29 -4.76 -30.79
C ILE A 498 16.88 -3.74 -31.76
N GLY A 499 16.71 -3.99 -33.06
CA GLY A 499 17.25 -3.14 -34.14
C GLY A 499 16.39 -1.91 -34.46
N PRO A 500 15.15 -2.06 -34.96
CA PRO A 500 14.30 -0.93 -35.38
C PRO A 500 13.78 -0.13 -34.18
N MET A 501 13.79 1.21 -34.27
CA MET A 501 13.31 2.08 -33.18
C MET A 501 11.81 1.94 -32.90
N HIS A 502 11.00 1.64 -33.92
CA HIS A 502 9.58 1.29 -33.74
C HIS A 502 9.41 0.17 -32.71
N ASP A 503 10.15 -0.92 -32.86
CA ASP A 503 10.03 -2.09 -31.99
C ASP A 503 10.63 -1.81 -30.61
N VAL A 504 11.73 -1.06 -30.55
CA VAL A 504 12.33 -0.60 -29.28
C VAL A 504 11.32 0.18 -28.46
N TYR A 505 10.58 1.11 -29.09
CA TYR A 505 9.57 1.89 -28.40
C TYR A 505 8.41 1.02 -27.89
N ARG A 506 7.93 0.08 -28.70
CA ARG A 506 6.88 -0.88 -28.31
C ARG A 506 7.32 -1.76 -27.14
N TRP A 507 8.53 -2.30 -27.18
CA TRP A 507 9.07 -3.11 -26.08
C TRP A 507 9.38 -2.28 -24.84
N THR A 508 9.74 -1.00 -25.00
CA THR A 508 9.84 -0.05 -23.88
C THR A 508 8.49 0.11 -23.18
N GLN A 509 7.39 0.25 -23.93
CA GLN A 509 6.03 0.31 -23.36
C GLN A 509 5.64 -1.00 -22.65
N VAL A 510 6.07 -2.17 -23.16
CA VAL A 510 5.90 -3.46 -22.47
C VAL A 510 6.64 -3.48 -21.14
N VAL A 511 7.92 -3.09 -21.12
CA VAL A 511 8.72 -3.00 -19.88
C VAL A 511 8.10 -2.01 -18.91
N ASN A 512 7.69 -0.83 -19.38
CA ASN A 512 7.03 0.19 -18.57
C ASN A 512 5.76 -0.36 -17.91
N ALA A 513 4.86 -1.00 -18.68
CA ALA A 513 3.62 -1.58 -18.16
C ALA A 513 3.90 -2.66 -17.10
N LEU A 514 4.88 -3.55 -17.35
CA LEU A 514 5.29 -4.56 -16.37
C LEU A 514 5.81 -3.94 -15.07
N VAL A 515 6.63 -2.90 -15.17
CA VAL A 515 7.31 -2.29 -14.03
C VAL A 515 6.35 -1.41 -13.24
N ILE A 516 5.62 -0.50 -13.89
CA ILE A 516 4.70 0.41 -13.20
C ILE A 516 3.57 -0.35 -12.50
N CYS A 517 3.03 -1.41 -13.11
CA CYS A 517 2.01 -2.25 -12.49
C CYS A 517 2.56 -3.13 -11.36
N SER A 518 3.88 -3.32 -11.25
CA SER A 518 4.49 -4.08 -10.15
C SER A 518 4.23 -3.40 -8.80
N ALA A 519 3.88 -2.10 -8.80
CA ALA A 519 3.37 -1.33 -7.68
C ALA A 519 2.24 -2.03 -6.89
N VAL A 520 1.49 -2.94 -7.52
CA VAL A 520 0.47 -3.76 -6.85
C VAL A 520 1.03 -4.51 -5.64
N VAL A 521 2.28 -5.00 -5.72
CA VAL A 521 2.91 -5.79 -4.66
C VAL A 521 3.26 -4.93 -3.44
N PRO A 522 4.09 -3.88 -3.53
CA PRO A 522 4.38 -3.03 -2.38
C PRO A 522 3.13 -2.31 -1.86
N ALA A 523 2.19 -1.91 -2.72
CA ALA A 523 0.91 -1.32 -2.28
C ALA A 523 0.11 -2.31 -1.42
N TYR A 524 -0.01 -3.58 -1.85
CA TYR A 524 -0.69 -4.62 -1.08
C TYR A 524 0.02 -4.90 0.25
N LEU A 525 1.35 -5.08 0.23
CA LEU A 525 2.13 -5.36 1.43
C LEU A 525 2.03 -4.22 2.45
N LEU A 526 2.03 -2.98 1.97
CA LEU A 526 1.87 -1.80 2.80
C LEU A 526 0.46 -1.73 3.39
N ALA A 527 -0.57 -1.94 2.56
CA ALA A 527 -1.97 -1.95 3.00
C ALA A 527 -2.25 -3.07 4.02
N ARG A 528 -1.73 -4.28 3.80
CA ARG A 528 -1.92 -5.45 4.67
C ARG A 528 -1.42 -5.23 6.11
N ARG A 529 -0.51 -4.28 6.34
CA ARG A 529 -0.06 -3.92 7.69
C ARG A 529 -1.13 -3.19 8.50
N VAL A 530 -2.05 -2.50 7.83
CA VAL A 530 -3.08 -1.67 8.48
C VAL A 530 -4.51 -2.13 8.23
N VAL A 531 -4.80 -2.87 7.15
CA VAL A 531 -6.15 -3.35 6.82
C VAL A 531 -6.21 -4.84 6.54
N ARG A 532 -7.42 -5.42 6.58
CA ARG A 532 -7.62 -6.86 6.30
C ARG A 532 -7.21 -7.23 4.86
N PRO A 533 -6.86 -8.50 4.58
CA PRO A 533 -6.33 -8.92 3.29
C PRO A 533 -7.22 -8.57 2.08
N SER A 534 -8.55 -8.65 2.20
CA SER A 534 -9.46 -8.29 1.11
C SER A 534 -9.48 -6.79 0.82
N ALA A 535 -9.46 -5.94 1.85
CA ALA A 535 -9.34 -4.49 1.66
C ALA A 535 -7.97 -4.09 1.12
N ALA A 536 -6.90 -4.78 1.55
CA ALA A 536 -5.56 -4.58 1.00
C ALA A 536 -5.48 -4.89 -0.50
N LEU A 537 -6.17 -5.94 -0.98
CA LEU A 537 -6.26 -6.25 -2.42
C LEU A 537 -6.97 -5.13 -3.19
N VAL A 538 -8.07 -4.59 -2.66
CA VAL A 538 -8.79 -3.47 -3.31
C VAL A 538 -7.96 -2.19 -3.30
N ALA A 539 -7.26 -1.89 -2.21
CA ALA A 539 -6.34 -0.75 -2.13
C ALA A 539 -5.21 -0.87 -3.17
N ALA A 540 -4.64 -2.07 -3.34
CA ALA A 540 -3.64 -2.34 -4.37
C ALA A 540 -4.20 -2.21 -5.79
N ALA A 541 -5.44 -2.65 -6.02
CA ALA A 541 -6.14 -2.48 -7.29
C ALA A 541 -6.35 -0.99 -7.63
N LEU A 542 -6.76 -0.17 -6.65
CA LEU A 542 -6.88 1.27 -6.83
C LEU A 542 -5.51 1.94 -7.05
N ALA A 543 -4.44 1.46 -6.41
CA ALA A 543 -3.10 1.99 -6.62
C ALA A 543 -2.61 1.82 -8.08
N VAL A 544 -2.92 0.71 -8.74
CA VAL A 544 -2.60 0.52 -10.17
C VAL A 544 -3.69 1.06 -11.12
N GLY A 545 -4.83 1.48 -10.57
CA GLY A 545 -5.92 2.15 -11.27
C GLY A 545 -5.83 3.69 -11.27
N ILE A 546 -4.85 4.27 -10.57
CA ILE A 546 -4.61 5.72 -10.55
C ILE A 546 -4.40 6.23 -11.99
N PRO A 547 -5.03 7.35 -12.39
CA PRO A 547 -4.92 7.91 -13.74
C PRO A 547 -3.50 8.18 -14.21
N SER A 548 -2.61 8.64 -13.32
CA SER A 548 -1.22 8.95 -13.63
C SER A 548 -0.38 7.72 -14.03
N VAL A 549 -0.92 6.49 -13.92
CA VAL A 549 -0.30 5.28 -14.50
C VAL A 549 -0.27 5.33 -16.05
N VAL A 550 -0.98 6.29 -16.68
CA VAL A 550 -0.92 6.57 -18.12
C VAL A 550 0.50 6.81 -18.66
N TYR A 551 1.45 7.22 -17.81
CA TYR A 551 2.87 7.32 -18.18
C TYR A 551 3.51 5.99 -18.63
N ALA A 552 2.82 4.85 -18.46
CA ALA A 552 3.19 3.57 -19.08
C ALA A 552 3.41 3.70 -20.61
N GLY A 553 2.67 4.61 -21.25
CA GLY A 553 2.78 4.90 -22.68
C GLY A 553 3.99 5.72 -23.11
N THR A 554 4.75 6.31 -22.18
CA THR A 554 5.84 7.28 -22.46
C THR A 554 7.19 6.79 -21.95
N VAL A 555 8.31 7.33 -22.48
CA VAL A 555 9.67 7.00 -22.03
C VAL A 555 10.05 7.85 -20.82
N MET A 556 9.43 7.59 -19.68
CA MET A 556 9.51 8.43 -18.49
C MET A 556 9.90 7.70 -17.20
N THR A 557 10.64 8.38 -16.31
CA THR A 557 11.16 7.79 -15.05
C THR A 557 10.08 7.37 -14.06
N GLU A 558 8.91 7.99 -14.15
CA GLU A 558 7.67 7.77 -13.42
C GLU A 558 7.33 6.27 -13.39
N ASN A 559 7.57 5.57 -14.50
CA ASN A 559 7.33 4.14 -14.68
C ASN A 559 8.09 3.26 -13.67
N VAL A 560 9.30 3.66 -13.31
CA VAL A 560 10.14 2.92 -12.36
C VAL A 560 10.12 3.56 -10.98
N PHE A 561 10.02 4.89 -10.93
CA PHE A 561 10.01 5.63 -9.69
C PHE A 561 8.77 5.32 -8.83
N TYR A 562 7.60 5.15 -9.45
CA TYR A 562 6.37 4.84 -8.73
C TYR A 562 6.45 3.55 -7.87
N PRO A 563 6.83 2.39 -8.42
CA PRO A 563 7.01 1.19 -7.60
C PRO A 563 8.19 1.32 -6.61
N ILE A 564 9.29 1.99 -6.99
CA ILE A 564 10.41 2.26 -6.05
C ILE A 564 9.93 3.06 -4.83
N PHE A 565 9.12 4.09 -5.05
CA PHE A 565 8.56 4.90 -3.98
C PHE A 565 7.71 4.07 -3.02
N LEU A 566 6.86 3.18 -3.53
CA LEU A 566 6.04 2.31 -2.69
C LEU A 566 6.87 1.28 -1.91
N TRP A 567 7.94 0.75 -2.52
CA TRP A 567 8.92 -0.08 -1.80
C TRP A 567 9.65 0.71 -0.71
N LEU A 568 10.00 1.97 -0.97
CA LEU A 568 10.59 2.87 0.03
C LEU A 568 9.60 3.17 1.16
N ALA A 569 8.33 3.44 0.86
CA ALA A 569 7.30 3.65 1.88
C ALA A 569 7.11 2.38 2.73
N LEU A 570 7.12 1.19 2.11
CA LEU A 570 7.09 -0.09 2.80
C LEU A 570 8.32 -0.31 3.68
N ALA A 571 9.52 0.04 3.20
CA ALA A 571 10.77 -0.04 3.94
C ALA A 571 10.77 0.95 5.13
N LEU A 572 10.26 2.16 4.94
CA LEU A 572 10.11 3.16 6.01
C LEU A 572 9.17 2.66 7.10
N VAL A 573 8.00 2.13 6.73
CA VAL A 573 7.08 1.51 7.70
C VAL A 573 7.75 0.33 8.40
N ALA A 574 8.51 -0.51 7.69
CA ALA A 574 9.24 -1.63 8.29
C ALA A 574 10.32 -1.17 9.29
N VAL A 575 11.04 -0.08 8.99
CA VAL A 575 12.01 0.55 9.90
C VAL A 575 11.34 1.08 11.15
N LEU A 576 10.18 1.73 11.03
CA LEU A 576 9.43 2.25 12.18
C LEU A 576 8.80 1.13 13.03
N GLU A 577 8.41 0.01 12.41
CA GLU A 577 7.92 -1.19 13.11
C GLU A 577 9.05 -1.92 13.85
N ARG A 578 10.17 -2.16 13.16
CA ARG A 578 11.34 -2.89 13.65
C ARG A 578 12.62 -2.14 13.20
N PRO A 579 13.20 -1.29 14.06
CA PRO A 579 14.36 -0.47 13.71
C PRO A 579 15.68 -1.27 13.74
N THR A 580 15.76 -2.39 13.02
CA THR A 580 17.01 -3.16 12.86
C THR A 580 18.00 -2.42 11.97
N ARG A 581 19.30 -2.71 12.11
CA ARG A 581 20.33 -2.13 11.23
C ARG A 581 20.08 -2.48 9.76
N VAL A 582 19.61 -3.70 9.49
CA VAL A 582 19.24 -4.15 8.14
C VAL A 582 18.12 -3.29 7.59
N ASN A 583 17.02 -3.09 8.32
CA ASN A 583 15.92 -2.25 7.84
C ASN A 583 16.37 -0.79 7.63
N GLN A 584 17.20 -0.26 8.53
CA GLN A 584 17.76 1.09 8.41
C GLN A 584 18.67 1.21 7.17
N VAL A 585 19.46 0.20 6.85
CA VAL A 585 20.24 0.16 5.60
C VAL A 585 19.32 -0.01 4.39
N LEU A 586 18.32 -0.89 4.44
CA LEU A 586 17.38 -1.13 3.34
C LEU A 586 16.60 0.14 2.97
N VAL A 587 16.13 0.93 3.95
CA VAL A 587 15.46 2.21 3.64
C VAL A 587 16.44 3.21 3.04
N LEU A 588 17.71 3.23 3.48
CA LEU A 588 18.73 4.11 2.89
C LEU A 588 19.14 3.66 1.48
N VAL A 589 19.21 2.36 1.22
CA VAL A 589 19.40 1.79 -0.13
C VAL A 589 18.21 2.15 -1.01
N ALA A 590 16.98 2.02 -0.51
CA ALA A 590 15.79 2.45 -1.23
C ALA A 590 15.83 3.96 -1.53
N CYS A 591 16.27 4.80 -0.58
CA CYS A 591 16.50 6.23 -0.81
C CYS A 591 17.57 6.47 -1.87
N ALA A 592 18.69 5.73 -1.85
CA ALA A 592 19.75 5.86 -2.83
C ALA A 592 19.26 5.47 -4.23
N VAL A 593 18.53 4.36 -4.36
CA VAL A 593 17.92 3.92 -5.62
C VAL A 593 16.87 4.93 -6.11
N ALA A 594 16.04 5.47 -5.20
CA ALA A 594 15.10 6.55 -5.52
C ALA A 594 15.82 7.81 -6.02
N PHE A 595 16.91 8.22 -5.36
CA PHE A 595 17.74 9.35 -5.75
C PHE A 595 18.43 9.12 -7.11
N LEU A 596 18.96 7.92 -7.33
CA LEU A 596 19.57 7.53 -8.62
C LEU A 596 18.52 7.41 -9.75
N THR A 597 17.24 7.27 -9.41
CA THR A 597 16.14 7.30 -10.39
C THR A 597 15.73 8.74 -10.66
N ARG A 598 15.61 9.57 -9.62
CA ARG A 598 15.25 10.98 -9.69
C ARG A 598 15.98 11.77 -8.59
N ALA A 599 16.89 12.66 -8.99
CA ALA A 599 17.67 13.49 -8.06
C ALA A 599 16.80 14.46 -7.21
N GLN A 600 15.58 14.76 -7.67
CA GLN A 600 14.54 15.57 -7.02
C GLN A 600 13.94 14.93 -5.76
N THR A 601 14.66 14.06 -5.06
CA THR A 601 14.10 13.23 -3.98
C THR A 601 14.94 13.30 -2.71
N VAL A 602 15.71 14.36 -2.56
CA VAL A 602 16.41 14.66 -1.30
C VAL A 602 15.40 14.77 -0.16
N ALA A 603 14.17 15.22 -0.42
CA ALA A 603 13.13 15.27 0.60
C ALA A 603 12.69 13.87 1.08
N LEU A 604 12.93 12.79 0.32
CA LEU A 604 12.71 11.43 0.83
C LEU A 604 13.67 11.09 1.96
N VAL A 605 14.94 11.52 1.87
CA VAL A 605 15.89 11.35 2.97
C VAL A 605 15.41 12.13 4.19
N VAL A 606 14.97 13.38 4.00
CA VAL A 606 14.43 14.19 5.10
C VAL A 606 13.14 13.58 5.69
N ALA A 607 12.27 13.01 4.85
CA ALA A 607 11.10 12.27 5.30
C ALA A 607 11.48 11.05 6.15
N VAL A 608 12.41 10.22 5.67
CA VAL A 608 12.91 9.05 6.42
C VAL A 608 13.53 9.46 7.76
N LEU A 609 14.22 10.60 7.83
CA LEU A 609 14.80 11.12 9.07
C LEU A 609 13.76 11.73 10.03
N THR A 610 12.66 12.29 9.52
CA THR A 610 11.63 12.93 10.33
C THR A 610 10.53 11.98 10.78
N ALA A 611 10.26 10.90 10.06
CA ALA A 611 9.22 9.94 10.43
C ALA A 611 9.42 9.32 11.83
N PRO A 612 10.64 8.95 12.29
CA PRO A 612 10.88 8.53 13.67
C PRO A 612 10.57 9.62 14.71
N LEU A 613 10.81 10.90 14.37
CA LEU A 613 10.51 12.04 15.23
C LEU A 613 8.99 12.25 15.34
N VAL A 614 8.27 12.16 14.22
CA VAL A 614 6.81 12.22 14.16
C VAL A 614 6.21 11.08 14.98
N LEU A 615 6.71 9.86 14.83
CA LEU A 615 6.26 8.71 15.61
C LEU A 615 6.51 8.94 17.11
N ALA A 616 7.70 9.38 17.50
CA ALA A 616 8.03 9.68 18.90
C ALA A 616 7.12 10.76 19.49
N TRP A 617 6.76 11.78 18.71
CA TRP A 617 5.83 12.84 19.10
C TRP A 617 4.40 12.30 19.29
N ILE A 618 3.92 11.42 18.40
CA ILE A 618 2.62 10.75 18.52
C ILE A 618 2.58 9.87 19.79
N GLU A 619 3.65 9.14 20.09
CA GLU A 619 3.70 8.20 21.22
C GLU A 619 4.04 8.83 22.59
N ARG A 620 4.27 10.15 22.68
CA ARG A 620 4.81 10.82 23.89
C ARG A 620 6.11 10.19 24.41
N GLY A 621 6.96 9.71 23.50
CA GLY A 621 8.18 8.99 23.86
C GLY A 621 9.23 9.88 24.54
N ARG A 622 9.93 9.33 25.55
CA ARG A 622 11.17 9.93 26.09
C ARG A 622 12.26 9.90 24.99
N PRO A 623 13.17 10.90 24.92
CA PRO A 623 14.21 11.00 23.88
C PRO A 623 15.12 9.76 23.77
N ARG A 624 15.16 8.89 24.79
CA ARG A 624 15.87 7.60 24.76
C ARG A 624 15.35 6.63 23.69
N ARG A 625 14.07 6.69 23.28
CA ARG A 625 13.54 5.84 22.20
C ARG A 625 14.10 6.19 20.82
N LEU A 626 14.55 7.43 20.61
CA LEU A 626 15.20 7.85 19.36
C LEU A 626 16.60 7.28 19.19
N ARG A 627 17.25 6.81 20.28
CA ARG A 627 18.58 6.20 20.21
C ARG A 627 18.63 4.96 19.32
N VAL A 628 17.52 4.25 19.17
CA VAL A 628 17.46 3.06 18.30
C VAL A 628 17.63 3.44 16.81
N PHE A 629 17.33 4.69 16.45
CA PHE A 629 17.55 5.25 15.12
C PHE A 629 18.89 5.99 14.99
N ALA A 630 19.74 6.00 16.03
CA ALA A 630 21.08 6.61 15.95
C ALA A 630 21.93 6.08 14.79
N PRO A 631 21.89 4.78 14.41
CA PRO A 631 22.59 4.29 13.22
C PRO A 631 22.09 4.93 11.93
N LEU A 632 20.78 5.12 11.76
CA LEU A 632 20.18 5.82 10.61
C LEU A 632 20.73 7.25 10.50
N TYR A 633 20.63 8.02 11.59
CA TYR A 633 21.15 9.40 11.61
C TYR A 633 22.68 9.44 11.39
N GLY A 634 23.41 8.51 12.01
CA GLY A 634 24.86 8.40 11.90
C GLY A 634 25.33 8.03 10.50
N LEU A 635 24.66 7.08 9.83
CA LEU A 635 24.95 6.69 8.45
C LEU A 635 24.68 7.83 7.47
N VAL A 636 23.56 8.54 7.63
CA VAL A 636 23.27 9.70 6.77
C VAL A 636 24.27 10.83 7.01
N ALA A 637 24.64 11.09 8.28
CA ALA A 637 25.67 12.07 8.59
C ALA A 637 27.05 11.68 8.04
N ALA A 638 27.44 10.42 8.18
CA ALA A 638 28.70 9.89 7.63
C ALA A 638 28.71 9.97 6.11
N ALA A 639 27.61 9.58 5.45
CA ALA A 639 27.46 9.70 4.00
C ALA A 639 27.59 11.17 3.57
N ALA A 640 26.91 12.10 4.25
CA ALA A 640 27.02 13.53 3.97
C ALA A 640 28.47 14.05 4.12
N VAL A 641 29.20 13.62 5.16
CA VAL A 641 30.61 14.00 5.36
C VAL A 641 31.50 13.43 4.25
N VAL A 642 31.38 12.14 3.93
CA VAL A 642 32.15 11.50 2.84
C VAL A 642 31.89 12.21 1.52
N ILE A 643 30.62 12.49 1.23
CA ILE A 643 30.19 13.21 0.05
C ILE A 643 30.82 14.61 -0.03
N VAL A 644 30.81 15.39 1.06
CA VAL A 644 31.47 16.69 1.13
C VAL A 644 32.98 16.56 0.91
N ILE A 645 33.65 15.58 1.55
CA ILE A 645 35.08 15.33 1.39
C ILE A 645 35.42 15.00 -0.07
N VAL A 646 34.65 14.12 -0.71
CA VAL A 646 34.86 13.70 -2.10
C VAL A 646 34.70 14.87 -3.06
N GLU A 647 33.66 15.71 -2.90
CA GLU A 647 33.46 16.86 -3.78
C GLU A 647 34.51 17.94 -3.57
N VAL A 648 34.89 18.23 -2.32
CA VAL A 648 35.99 19.15 -2.02
C VAL A 648 37.31 18.64 -2.59
N ALA A 649 37.60 17.33 -2.48
CA ALA A 649 38.79 16.71 -3.07
C ALA A 649 38.79 16.75 -4.60
N ARG A 650 37.61 16.78 -5.23
CA ARG A 650 37.42 16.97 -6.69
C ARG A 650 37.44 18.46 -7.09
N GLY A 651 37.65 19.38 -6.15
CA GLY A 651 37.63 20.83 -6.40
C GLY A 651 36.24 21.38 -6.74
N ARG A 652 35.17 20.66 -6.38
CA ARG A 652 33.77 21.02 -6.66
C ARG A 652 33.06 21.47 -5.39
N SER A 653 32.07 22.34 -5.54
CA SER A 653 31.18 22.70 -4.44
C SER A 653 30.33 21.49 -4.02
N PRO A 654 30.03 21.30 -2.72
CA PRO A 654 29.04 20.33 -2.26
C PRO A 654 27.65 20.49 -2.91
N SER A 655 27.32 21.65 -3.48
CA SER A 655 26.09 21.80 -4.27
C SER A 655 26.09 21.05 -5.60
N ALA A 656 27.26 20.64 -6.12
CA ALA A 656 27.41 19.97 -7.42
C ALA A 656 26.79 18.55 -7.45
N ILE A 657 26.51 17.94 -6.30
CA ILE A 657 25.95 16.58 -6.17
C ILE A 657 24.50 16.51 -6.61
N LEU A 658 23.78 17.64 -6.53
CA LEU A 658 22.42 17.76 -7.04
C LEU A 658 22.38 17.72 -8.58
N GLY A 659 23.54 17.60 -9.26
CA GLY A 659 23.62 17.61 -10.72
C GLY A 659 23.08 18.92 -11.28
N ASN A 660 22.23 18.84 -12.29
CA ASN A 660 21.54 20.03 -12.83
C ASN A 660 20.55 20.66 -11.84
N TYR A 661 20.23 20.01 -10.71
CA TYR A 661 19.48 20.63 -9.62
C TYR A 661 20.38 21.44 -8.66
N SER A 662 21.70 21.53 -8.87
CA SER A 662 22.57 22.41 -8.05
C SER A 662 22.08 23.86 -8.02
N VAL A 663 21.36 24.28 -9.08
CA VAL A 663 20.73 25.59 -9.22
C VAL A 663 19.74 25.87 -8.07
N THR A 664 19.01 24.84 -7.60
CA THR A 664 18.07 24.95 -6.46
C THR A 664 18.78 25.36 -5.17
N SER A 665 20.00 24.87 -4.93
CA SER A 665 20.77 25.19 -3.72
C SER A 665 21.48 26.55 -3.74
N SER A 666 21.70 27.12 -4.92
CA SER A 666 22.46 28.37 -5.10
C SER A 666 21.61 29.65 -5.09
N GLY A 667 20.30 29.53 -4.93
CA GLY A 667 19.36 30.64 -5.07
C GLY A 667 18.50 30.85 -3.82
N GLY A 668 18.32 32.11 -3.40
CA GLY A 668 17.39 32.44 -2.31
C GLY A 668 15.95 32.04 -2.64
N TYR A 669 15.27 31.35 -1.73
CA TYR A 669 13.84 31.06 -1.81
C TYR A 669 13.05 32.12 -1.03
N HIS A 670 11.97 32.63 -1.62
CA HIS A 670 11.04 33.49 -0.91
C HIS A 670 9.94 32.64 -0.28
N VAL A 671 9.66 32.87 1.01
CA VAL A 671 8.71 32.06 1.80
C VAL A 671 7.29 32.11 1.22
N TRP A 672 6.81 33.30 0.79
CA TRP A 672 5.43 33.48 0.32
C TRP A 672 5.10 32.72 -0.97
N PRO A 673 5.89 32.86 -2.07
CA PRO A 673 5.66 32.06 -3.27
C PRO A 673 5.66 30.55 -3.00
N VAL A 674 6.54 30.05 -2.12
CA VAL A 674 6.57 28.63 -1.76
C VAL A 674 5.27 28.20 -1.08
N ILE A 675 4.70 29.03 -0.20
CA ILE A 675 3.41 28.75 0.45
C ILE A 675 2.27 28.74 -0.57
N ASP A 676 2.24 29.68 -1.51
CA ASP A 676 1.19 29.72 -2.55
C ASP A 676 1.22 28.44 -3.37
N TRP A 677 2.40 28.04 -3.84
CA TRP A 677 2.58 26.79 -4.56
C TRP A 677 2.30 25.56 -3.69
N LEU A 678 2.61 25.59 -2.39
CA LEU A 678 2.27 24.51 -1.46
C LEU A 678 0.75 24.30 -1.39
N VAL A 679 -0.02 25.38 -1.28
CA VAL A 679 -1.49 25.32 -1.24
C VAL A 679 -2.03 24.79 -2.57
N LEU A 680 -1.50 25.25 -3.71
CA LEU A 680 -1.93 24.79 -5.03
C LEU A 680 -1.69 23.29 -5.25
N HIS A 681 -0.52 22.78 -4.84
CA HIS A 681 -0.19 21.36 -4.94
C HIS A 681 -1.01 20.50 -3.96
N LEU A 682 -1.29 20.99 -2.75
CA LEU A 682 -2.19 20.30 -1.83
C LEU A 682 -3.63 20.25 -2.36
N ALA A 683 -4.11 21.36 -2.94
CA ALA A 683 -5.44 21.44 -3.53
C ALA A 683 -5.61 20.51 -4.73
N GLU A 684 -4.58 20.43 -5.58
CA GLU A 684 -4.60 19.49 -6.70
C GLU A 684 -4.51 18.04 -6.22
N LEU A 685 -3.62 17.71 -5.28
CA LEU A 685 -3.51 16.35 -4.74
C LEU A 685 -4.83 15.88 -4.09
N ASP A 686 -5.49 16.75 -3.33
CA ASP A 686 -6.81 16.51 -2.73
C ASP A 686 -7.87 16.24 -3.80
N LEU A 687 -7.91 17.06 -4.85
CA LEU A 687 -8.85 16.91 -5.96
C LEU A 687 -8.58 15.63 -6.78
N ALA A 688 -7.32 15.29 -7.02
CA ALA A 688 -6.90 14.13 -7.79
C ALA A 688 -7.28 12.80 -7.13
N VAL A 689 -7.33 12.75 -5.80
CA VAL A 689 -7.84 11.58 -5.05
C VAL A 689 -9.34 11.67 -4.73
N PHE A 690 -10.06 12.65 -5.29
CA PHE A 690 -11.48 12.87 -5.04
C PHE A 690 -11.80 13.07 -3.56
N VAL A 691 -11.00 13.87 -2.85
CA VAL A 691 -11.27 14.42 -1.50
C VAL A 691 -11.23 13.41 -0.35
N LEU A 692 -11.86 12.24 -0.52
CA LEU A 692 -12.08 11.25 0.54
C LEU A 692 -10.78 10.67 1.12
N PRO A 693 -9.80 10.24 0.30
CA PRO A 693 -8.54 9.70 0.79
C PRO A 693 -7.67 10.74 1.51
N PHE A 694 -7.68 11.99 1.04
CA PHE A 694 -6.96 13.09 1.66
C PHE A 694 -7.57 13.46 3.02
N ALA A 695 -8.89 13.62 3.10
CA ALA A 695 -9.60 13.87 4.35
C ALA A 695 -9.40 12.73 5.38
N ALA A 696 -9.37 11.47 4.92
CA ALA A 696 -9.11 10.31 5.78
C ALA A 696 -7.72 10.39 6.43
N LEU A 697 -6.66 10.73 5.66
CA LEU A 697 -5.32 10.89 6.23
C LEU A 697 -5.28 12.02 7.27
N ILE A 698 -5.94 13.17 7.02
CA ILE A 698 -5.99 14.28 7.98
C ILE A 698 -6.66 13.83 9.28
N VAL A 699 -7.80 13.14 9.21
CA VAL A 699 -8.50 12.64 10.41
C VAL A 699 -7.65 11.64 11.19
N LEU A 700 -6.98 10.72 10.48
CA LEU A 700 -6.07 9.76 11.12
C LEU A 700 -4.85 10.45 11.75
N ALA A 701 -4.26 11.44 11.09
CA ALA A 701 -3.15 12.24 11.63
C ALA A 701 -3.57 13.05 12.86
N ALA A 702 -4.72 13.72 12.80
CA ALA A 702 -5.26 14.50 13.92
C ALA A 702 -5.63 13.62 15.13
N ASN A 703 -6.07 12.39 14.88
CA ASN A 703 -6.42 11.42 15.92
C ASN A 703 -5.30 10.41 16.21
N ALA A 704 -4.08 10.62 15.69
CA ALA A 704 -3.03 9.60 15.66
C ALA A 704 -2.72 9.00 17.04
N ARG A 705 -2.82 9.82 18.09
CA ARG A 705 -2.54 9.41 19.48
C ARG A 705 -3.48 8.32 20.02
N HIS A 706 -4.68 8.23 19.48
CA HIS A 706 -5.71 7.27 19.91
C HIS A 706 -5.81 6.05 18.99
N LEU A 707 -4.90 5.93 18.01
CA LEU A 707 -4.86 4.83 17.07
C LEU A 707 -4.00 3.67 17.58
N ASP A 708 -4.28 2.47 17.07
CA ASP A 708 -3.43 1.30 17.29
C ASP A 708 -1.99 1.54 16.80
N ARG A 709 -1.02 0.80 17.32
CA ARG A 709 0.41 1.07 17.03
C ARG A 709 0.74 0.93 15.54
N ARG A 710 0.16 -0.06 14.84
CA ARG A 710 0.42 -0.28 13.40
C ARG A 710 -0.04 0.93 12.60
N LEU A 711 -1.22 1.46 12.93
CA LEU A 711 -1.75 2.64 12.27
C LEU A 711 -0.99 3.93 12.65
N ARG A 712 -0.49 4.06 13.87
CA ARG A 712 0.41 5.18 14.25
C ARG A 712 1.68 5.22 13.43
N ILE A 713 2.32 4.06 13.24
CA ILE A 713 3.53 3.91 12.43
C ILE A 713 3.25 4.29 10.97
N TYR A 714 2.15 3.75 10.42
CA TYR A 714 1.70 4.09 9.07
C TYR A 714 1.46 5.60 8.91
N VAL A 715 0.69 6.21 9.81
CA VAL A 715 0.38 7.64 9.78
C VAL A 715 1.64 8.48 9.91
N ALA A 716 2.60 8.10 10.74
CA ALA A 716 3.88 8.80 10.86
C ALA A 716 4.69 8.76 9.55
N ALA A 717 4.78 7.59 8.91
CA ALA A 717 5.45 7.44 7.62
C ALA A 717 4.73 8.21 6.50
N ALA A 718 3.42 8.00 6.34
CA ALA A 718 2.61 8.63 5.30
C ALA A 718 2.60 10.15 5.44
N THR A 719 2.43 10.68 6.66
CA THR A 719 2.44 12.13 6.89
C THR A 719 3.81 12.73 6.61
N SER A 720 4.89 12.07 7.04
CA SER A 720 6.25 12.57 6.79
C SER A 720 6.58 12.59 5.30
N LEU A 721 6.29 11.50 4.57
CA LEU A 721 6.48 11.44 3.12
C LEU A 721 5.65 12.51 2.40
N SER A 722 4.37 12.64 2.73
CA SER A 722 3.49 13.64 2.10
C SER A 722 3.97 15.07 2.33
N VAL A 723 4.31 15.44 3.57
CA VAL A 723 4.72 16.81 3.91
C VAL A 723 6.00 17.20 3.16
N TRP A 724 7.01 16.34 3.18
CA TRP A 724 8.32 16.69 2.62
C TRP A 724 8.33 16.68 1.09
N ILE A 725 7.62 15.74 0.45
CA ILE A 725 7.52 15.71 -1.01
C ILE A 725 6.72 16.90 -1.52
N VAL A 726 5.56 17.21 -0.92
CA VAL A 726 4.76 18.36 -1.35
C VAL A 726 5.52 19.68 -1.14
N LEU A 727 6.30 19.79 -0.05
CA LEU A 727 7.14 20.96 0.20
C LEU A 727 8.28 21.11 -0.82
N GLU A 728 8.97 20.03 -1.16
CA GLU A 728 10.02 20.03 -2.19
C GLU A 728 9.47 20.44 -3.56
N VAL A 729 8.35 19.83 -3.96
CA VAL A 729 7.71 20.13 -5.24
C VAL A 729 7.21 21.57 -5.28
N ALA A 730 6.61 22.08 -4.19
CA ALA A 730 6.20 23.48 -4.09
C ALA A 730 7.38 24.46 -4.18
N ALA A 731 8.50 24.15 -3.51
CA ALA A 731 9.70 24.97 -3.58
C ALA A 731 10.29 24.98 -5.00
N PHE A 732 10.34 23.83 -5.66
CA PHE A 732 10.77 23.72 -7.05
C PHE A 732 9.87 24.53 -8.00
N ALA A 733 8.54 24.35 -7.87
CA ALA A 733 7.57 25.04 -8.71
C ALA A 733 7.60 26.56 -8.55
N SER A 734 7.83 27.06 -7.33
CA SER A 734 7.88 28.50 -7.04
C SER A 734 8.97 29.28 -7.75
N ARG A 735 9.96 28.59 -8.33
CA ARG A 735 11.12 29.22 -8.95
C ARG A 735 11.37 28.73 -10.37
N TYR A 736 11.24 27.44 -10.62
CA TYR A 736 11.71 26.82 -11.86
C TYR A 736 10.59 26.51 -12.85
N SER A 737 9.48 25.92 -12.38
CA SER A 737 8.44 25.46 -13.31
C SER A 737 7.22 26.38 -13.40
N GLN A 738 6.89 27.13 -12.34
CA GLN A 738 5.70 28.00 -12.26
C GLN A 738 4.41 27.29 -12.72
N ARG A 739 4.27 26.00 -12.44
CA ARG A 739 3.10 25.16 -12.75
C ARG A 739 2.90 24.08 -11.69
N ILE A 740 1.73 23.43 -11.71
CA ILE A 740 1.45 22.29 -10.83
C ILE A 740 2.13 21.04 -11.37
N GLU A 741 2.90 20.38 -10.51
CA GLU A 741 3.75 19.23 -10.83
C GLU A 741 3.18 17.95 -10.20
N GLU A 742 1.94 17.56 -10.54
CA GLU A 742 1.31 16.31 -10.05
C GLU A 742 2.13 15.08 -10.44
N ARG A 743 2.80 15.13 -11.59
CA ARG A 743 3.79 14.14 -12.03
C ARG A 743 4.81 13.78 -10.95
N ASN A 744 5.07 14.69 -10.01
CA ASN A 744 6.01 14.50 -8.89
C ASN A 744 5.32 14.12 -7.57
N LEU A 745 3.98 14.15 -7.51
CA LEU A 745 3.16 13.94 -6.30
C LEU A 745 2.27 12.70 -6.35
N PHE A 746 1.92 12.18 -7.53
CA PHE A 746 0.95 11.08 -7.64
C PHE A 746 1.39 9.80 -6.90
N TYR A 747 2.68 9.65 -6.62
CA TYR A 747 3.23 8.58 -5.79
C TYR A 747 2.64 8.54 -4.37
N LEU A 748 2.13 9.67 -3.86
CA LEU A 748 1.46 9.78 -2.56
C LEU A 748 0.03 9.24 -2.57
N MET A 749 -0.63 9.18 -3.73
CA MET A 749 -2.05 8.81 -3.83
C MET A 749 -2.36 7.43 -3.23
N PRO A 750 -1.54 6.37 -3.41
CA PRO A 750 -1.76 5.08 -2.75
C PRO A 750 -1.73 5.17 -1.22
N LEU A 751 -0.89 6.04 -0.64
CA LEU A 751 -0.86 6.26 0.81
C LEU A 751 -2.16 6.90 1.28
N LEU A 752 -2.72 7.83 0.50
CA LEU A 752 -4.03 8.42 0.81
C LEU A 752 -5.13 7.36 0.71
N VAL A 753 -5.13 6.53 -0.34
CA VAL A 753 -6.12 5.46 -0.54
C VAL A 753 -6.06 4.44 0.60
N ILE A 754 -4.87 4.00 1.01
CA ILE A 754 -4.71 3.07 2.15
C ILE A 754 -5.22 3.71 3.44
N ALA A 755 -5.01 5.03 3.64
CA ALA A 755 -5.56 5.76 4.78
C ALA A 755 -7.10 5.74 4.81
N LEU A 756 -7.77 5.84 3.64
CA LEU A 756 -9.23 5.72 3.52
C LEU A 756 -9.72 4.36 4.00
N PHE A 757 -9.12 3.26 3.53
CA PHE A 757 -9.51 1.92 3.95
C PHE A 757 -9.24 1.70 5.44
N ALA A 758 -8.10 2.15 5.95
CA ALA A 758 -7.77 2.05 7.37
C ALA A 758 -8.80 2.79 8.23
N TRP A 759 -9.18 4.01 7.83
CA TRP A 759 -10.21 4.78 8.52
C TRP A 759 -11.58 4.08 8.51
N ILE A 760 -11.98 3.49 7.38
CA ILE A 760 -13.25 2.74 7.26
C ILE A 760 -13.24 1.52 8.19
N GLU A 761 -12.18 0.72 8.19
CA GLU A 761 -12.10 -0.50 9.00
C GLU A 761 -12.07 -0.23 10.51
N ARG A 762 -11.61 0.95 10.94
CA ARG A 762 -11.67 1.37 12.35
C ARG A 762 -13.04 1.95 12.73
N GLY A 763 -14.05 1.74 11.88
CA GLY A 763 -15.42 2.18 12.11
C GLY A 763 -15.63 3.67 11.85
N GLN A 764 -14.86 4.29 10.95
CA GLN A 764 -15.00 5.70 10.59
C GLN A 764 -14.99 6.62 11.84
N PRO A 765 -13.92 6.63 12.65
CA PRO A 765 -13.84 7.52 13.79
C PRO A 765 -13.97 8.97 13.32
N ARG A 766 -14.96 9.69 13.85
CA ARG A 766 -15.28 11.09 13.48
C ARG A 766 -15.19 12.01 14.71
N PRO A 767 -13.99 12.27 15.24
CA PRO A 767 -13.82 13.31 16.25
C PRO A 767 -14.31 14.64 15.66
N PRO A 768 -15.32 15.30 16.26
CA PRO A 768 -16.13 16.31 15.57
C PRO A 768 -15.29 17.47 15.03
N ARG A 769 -14.32 17.95 15.81
CA ARG A 769 -13.44 19.07 15.39
C ARG A 769 -12.52 18.68 14.23
N ALA A 770 -11.87 17.52 14.30
CA ALA A 770 -10.93 17.10 13.27
C ALA A 770 -11.63 16.58 12.01
N ALA A 771 -12.77 15.92 12.13
CA ALA A 771 -13.57 15.48 10.98
C ALA A 771 -14.16 16.68 10.23
N VAL A 772 -14.74 17.65 10.93
CA VAL A 772 -15.26 18.89 10.30
C VAL A 772 -14.12 19.71 9.70
N ALA A 773 -12.98 19.84 10.38
CA ALA A 773 -11.81 20.53 9.82
C ALA A 773 -11.26 19.83 8.57
N ALA A 774 -11.15 18.50 8.58
CA ALA A 774 -10.68 17.72 7.44
C ALA A 774 -11.63 17.83 6.24
N ALA A 775 -12.93 17.62 6.46
CA ALA A 775 -13.94 17.73 5.40
C ALA A 775 -14.09 19.18 4.90
N GLY A 776 -13.97 20.17 5.78
CA GLY A 776 -13.99 21.59 5.42
C GLY A 776 -12.76 21.99 4.61
N ALA A 777 -11.56 21.58 5.04
CA ALA A 777 -10.33 21.81 4.28
C ALA A 777 -10.41 21.16 2.89
N ALA A 778 -10.82 19.90 2.81
CA ALA A 778 -10.91 19.16 1.57
C ALA A 778 -12.04 19.66 0.63
N ALA A 779 -13.04 20.36 1.18
CA ALA A 779 -14.07 21.02 0.36
C ALA A 779 -13.61 22.39 -0.18
N VAL A 780 -12.79 23.13 0.57
CA VAL A 780 -12.36 24.50 0.24
C VAL A 780 -11.11 24.52 -0.63
N LEU A 781 -10.17 23.60 -0.40
CA LEU A 781 -8.87 23.57 -1.08
C LEU A 781 -8.99 23.60 -2.62
N PRO A 782 -9.87 22.82 -3.28
CA PRO A 782 -10.02 22.89 -4.73
C PRO A 782 -10.39 24.28 -5.27
N GLY A 783 -11.02 25.13 -4.45
CA GLY A 783 -11.35 26.51 -4.81
C GLY A 783 -10.14 27.45 -4.87
N ALA A 784 -8.99 27.05 -4.30
CA ALA A 784 -7.75 27.80 -4.41
C ALA A 784 -7.08 27.65 -5.79
N ILE A 785 -7.47 26.66 -6.59
CA ILE A 785 -6.86 26.38 -7.90
C ILE A 785 -7.36 27.43 -8.92
N PRO A 786 -6.47 28.26 -9.51
CA PRO A 786 -6.85 29.19 -10.57
C PRO A 786 -7.00 28.46 -11.91
N PHE A 787 -8.08 27.68 -12.06
CA PHE A 787 -8.36 26.87 -13.27
C PHE A 787 -8.24 27.67 -14.58
N ALA A 788 -8.63 28.94 -14.58
CA ALA A 788 -8.54 29.79 -15.77
C ALA A 788 -7.11 29.99 -16.31
N HIS A 789 -6.10 29.91 -15.44
CA HIS A 789 -4.70 30.09 -15.82
C HIS A 789 -3.94 28.77 -15.95
N LEU A 790 -4.35 27.75 -15.19
CA LEU A 790 -3.66 26.46 -15.11
C LEU A 790 -4.18 25.40 -16.09
N LEU A 791 -5.37 25.58 -16.67
CA LEU A 791 -5.88 24.72 -17.75
C LEU A 791 -5.25 25.10 -19.09
N ASN A 792 -3.95 24.85 -19.22
CA ASN A 792 -3.16 25.14 -20.41
C ASN A 792 -2.32 23.91 -20.83
N ILE A 793 -1.54 24.04 -21.91
CA ILE A 793 -0.80 22.92 -22.52
C ILE A 793 0.13 22.17 -21.55
N THR A 794 0.66 22.82 -20.50
CA THR A 794 1.51 22.12 -19.53
C THR A 794 0.72 21.11 -18.70
N ALA A 795 -0.56 21.35 -18.45
CA ALA A 795 -1.43 20.42 -17.73
C ALA A 795 -1.68 19.11 -18.50
N GLU A 796 -1.45 19.08 -19.81
CA GLU A 796 -1.56 17.86 -20.63
C GLU A 796 -0.53 16.80 -20.24
N SER A 797 0.66 17.23 -19.83
CA SER A 797 1.78 16.31 -19.52
C SER A 797 2.13 16.24 -18.03
N ASP A 798 1.91 17.31 -17.25
CA ASP A 798 2.38 17.41 -15.86
C ASP A 798 1.26 17.33 -14.80
N THR A 799 -0.01 17.47 -15.20
CA THR A 799 -1.18 17.55 -14.28
C THR A 799 -2.40 16.77 -14.80
N VAL A 800 -2.24 15.44 -14.87
CA VAL A 800 -3.24 14.45 -15.30
C VAL A 800 -4.59 14.58 -14.56
N GLY A 801 -4.59 14.87 -13.26
CA GLY A 801 -5.76 15.08 -12.42
C GLY A 801 -6.60 16.30 -12.81
N LEU A 802 -6.04 17.26 -13.55
CA LEU A 802 -6.78 18.41 -14.08
C LEU A 802 -7.52 18.15 -15.41
N GLN A 803 -7.23 17.04 -16.08
CA GLN A 803 -7.82 16.69 -17.38
C GLN A 803 -9.36 16.59 -17.39
N PRO A 804 -10.04 15.95 -16.43
CA PRO A 804 -11.50 15.92 -16.41
C PRO A 804 -12.12 17.32 -16.24
N TRP A 805 -11.45 18.20 -15.51
CA TRP A 805 -11.89 19.58 -15.29
C TRP A 805 -11.72 20.43 -16.53
N TRP A 806 -10.63 20.23 -17.27
CA TRP A 806 -10.44 20.85 -18.57
C TRP A 806 -11.50 20.40 -19.57
N PHE A 807 -11.77 19.10 -19.62
CA PHE A 807 -12.83 18.54 -20.46
C PHE A 807 -14.16 19.25 -20.17
N VAL A 808 -14.60 19.27 -18.90
CA VAL A 808 -15.85 19.92 -18.48
C VAL A 808 -15.86 21.42 -18.81
N GLY A 809 -14.75 22.12 -18.59
CA GLY A 809 -14.63 23.55 -18.89
C GLY A 809 -14.76 23.88 -20.37
N LYS A 810 -14.21 23.02 -21.23
CA LYS A 810 -14.28 23.21 -22.70
C LYS A 810 -15.62 22.76 -23.27
N THR A 811 -16.26 21.74 -22.71
CA THR A 811 -17.48 21.16 -23.27
C THR A 811 -18.78 21.73 -22.71
N TRP A 812 -18.87 21.96 -21.39
CA TRP A 812 -20.16 22.17 -20.72
C TRP A 812 -20.29 23.54 -20.07
N THR A 813 -19.30 24.01 -19.31
CA THR A 813 -19.53 25.09 -18.33
C THR A 813 -18.74 26.37 -18.57
N GLY A 814 -17.80 26.36 -19.51
CA GLY A 814 -16.80 27.42 -19.66
C GLY A 814 -15.73 27.35 -18.57
N VAL A 815 -14.55 27.90 -18.87
CA VAL A 815 -13.35 27.80 -18.02
C VAL A 815 -13.55 28.43 -16.63
N HIS A 816 -14.31 29.51 -16.53
CA HIS A 816 -14.61 30.17 -15.25
C HIS A 816 -15.62 29.40 -14.37
N GLY A 817 -16.45 28.53 -14.97
CA GLY A 817 -17.44 27.72 -14.25
C GLY A 817 -16.85 26.46 -13.59
N VAL A 818 -15.69 25.99 -14.07
CA VAL A 818 -15.05 24.75 -13.60
C VAL A 818 -14.74 24.78 -12.10
N GLY A 819 -14.21 25.89 -11.61
CA GLY A 819 -13.87 26.03 -10.19
C GLY A 819 -15.09 25.87 -9.27
N VAL A 820 -16.24 26.40 -9.68
CA VAL A 820 -17.50 26.27 -8.92
C VAL A 820 -17.92 24.80 -8.85
N ILE A 821 -17.85 24.07 -9.97
CA ILE A 821 -18.23 22.65 -10.02
C ILE A 821 -17.28 21.80 -9.19
N ALA A 822 -15.98 22.06 -9.27
CA ALA A 822 -14.97 21.36 -8.48
C ALA A 822 -15.23 21.52 -6.98
N VAL A 823 -15.51 22.75 -6.53
CA VAL A 823 -15.85 23.05 -5.12
C VAL A 823 -17.17 22.41 -4.72
N LEU A 824 -18.21 22.46 -5.56
CA LEU A 824 -19.50 21.81 -5.27
C LEU A 824 -19.37 20.28 -5.15
N LEU A 825 -18.60 19.64 -6.04
CA LEU A 825 -18.32 18.21 -5.97
C LEU A 825 -17.53 17.88 -4.71
N ALA A 826 -16.50 18.67 -4.40
CA ALA A 826 -15.68 18.49 -3.21
C ALA A 826 -16.52 18.64 -1.92
N ALA A 827 -17.42 19.62 -1.88
CA ALA A 827 -18.37 19.80 -0.78
C ALA A 827 -19.34 18.61 -0.65
N ALA A 828 -19.84 18.06 -1.77
CA ALA A 828 -20.70 16.88 -1.75
C ALA A 828 -19.97 15.61 -1.26
N LEU A 829 -18.70 15.44 -1.66
CA LEU A 829 -17.86 14.33 -1.18
C LEU A 829 -17.48 14.51 0.30
N GLY A 830 -17.16 15.73 0.73
CA GLY A 830 -16.94 16.07 2.14
C GLY A 830 -18.20 15.83 3.00
N ALA A 831 -19.38 16.16 2.49
CA ALA A 831 -20.66 15.83 3.10
C ALA A 831 -20.85 14.30 3.23
N CYS A 832 -20.55 13.53 2.19
CA CYS A 832 -20.56 12.06 2.25
C CYS A 832 -19.59 11.54 3.30
N PHE A 833 -18.38 12.09 3.38
CA PHE A 833 -17.36 11.71 4.37
C PHE A 833 -17.86 11.90 5.82
N LEU A 834 -18.56 13.01 6.09
CA LEU A 834 -19.10 13.35 7.41
C LEU A 834 -20.35 12.57 7.79
N TRP A 835 -21.29 12.43 6.85
CA TRP A 835 -22.66 12.00 7.18
C TRP A 835 -23.02 10.59 6.72
N LEU A 836 -22.23 9.94 5.86
CA LEU A 836 -22.57 8.61 5.37
C LEU A 836 -22.53 7.57 6.50
N PRO A 837 -23.61 6.79 6.74
CA PRO A 837 -23.63 5.76 7.78
C PRO A 837 -22.62 4.63 7.53
N ARG A 838 -22.12 4.01 8.61
CA ARG A 838 -21.13 2.90 8.54
C ARG A 838 -21.54 1.74 7.62
N ARG A 839 -22.84 1.42 7.55
CA ARG A 839 -23.38 0.38 6.65
C ARG A 839 -23.09 0.63 5.16
N TYR A 840 -22.91 1.89 4.78
CA TYR A 840 -22.60 2.31 3.41
C TYR A 840 -21.14 2.74 3.24
N ALA A 841 -20.27 2.49 4.23
CA ALA A 841 -18.85 2.84 4.14
C ALA A 841 -18.13 2.34 2.87
N PRO A 842 -18.44 1.15 2.31
CA PRO A 842 -17.84 0.69 1.05
C PRO A 842 -18.17 1.56 -0.18
N VAL A 843 -19.17 2.44 -0.11
CA VAL A 843 -19.47 3.39 -1.19
C VAL A 843 -18.34 4.41 -1.35
N LEU A 844 -17.63 4.77 -0.28
CA LEU A 844 -16.58 5.81 -0.34
C LEU A 844 -15.41 5.42 -1.25
N PRO A 845 -14.78 4.23 -1.14
CA PRO A 845 -13.77 3.80 -2.10
C PRO A 845 -14.32 3.59 -3.51
N ALA A 846 -15.60 3.21 -3.65
CA ALA A 846 -16.24 3.08 -4.96
C ALA A 846 -16.39 4.44 -5.67
N LEU A 847 -16.70 5.52 -4.94
CA LEU A 847 -16.72 6.88 -5.48
C LEU A 847 -15.33 7.33 -5.95
N VAL A 848 -14.27 6.98 -5.23
CA VAL A 848 -12.88 7.23 -5.67
C VAL A 848 -12.59 6.47 -6.95
N ALA A 849 -12.98 5.19 -7.03
CA ALA A 849 -12.80 4.37 -8.24
C ALA A 849 -13.53 4.97 -9.45
N VAL A 850 -14.78 5.43 -9.26
CA VAL A 850 -15.54 6.13 -10.30
C VAL A 850 -14.84 7.43 -10.70
N GLY A 851 -14.32 8.19 -9.74
CA GLY A 851 -13.53 9.38 -10.03
C GLY A 851 -12.30 9.10 -10.89
N PHE A 852 -11.54 8.05 -10.57
CA PHE A 852 -10.40 7.62 -11.39
C PHE A 852 -10.85 7.23 -12.81
N LEU A 853 -11.94 6.48 -12.94
CA LEU A 853 -12.51 6.14 -14.26
C LEU A 853 -12.93 7.39 -15.05
N LEU A 854 -13.55 8.37 -14.40
CA LEU A 854 -13.92 9.64 -15.03
C LEU A 854 -12.72 10.48 -15.46
N THR A 855 -11.56 10.27 -14.84
CA THR A 855 -10.28 10.91 -15.23
C THR A 855 -9.63 10.16 -16.39
N TRP A 856 -9.72 8.82 -16.43
CA TRP A 856 -9.24 7.99 -17.54
C TRP A 856 -9.95 8.26 -18.87
N LEU A 857 -11.26 8.54 -18.83
CA LEU A 857 -12.05 8.80 -20.05
C LEU A 857 -11.49 9.94 -20.93
N PRO A 858 -11.28 11.17 -20.43
CA PRO A 858 -10.71 12.25 -21.23
C PRO A 858 -9.25 11.97 -21.63
N LEU A 859 -8.47 11.30 -20.78
CA LEU A 859 -7.07 10.93 -21.08
C LEU A 859 -6.93 10.03 -22.30
N GLU A 860 -7.95 9.21 -22.59
CA GLU A 860 -7.93 8.25 -23.69
C GLU A 860 -8.74 8.71 -24.92
N LEU A 861 -9.88 9.38 -24.71
CA LEU A 861 -10.87 9.59 -25.78
C LEU A 861 -10.94 11.03 -26.29
N TRP A 862 -10.51 12.01 -25.49
CA TRP A 862 -10.69 13.43 -25.81
C TRP A 862 -9.70 13.96 -26.85
N THR A 863 -9.84 15.21 -27.29
CA THR A 863 -8.94 15.84 -28.26
C THR A 863 -7.53 16.04 -27.70
N HIS A 864 -7.42 16.30 -26.40
CA HIS A 864 -6.16 16.48 -25.67
C HIS A 864 -5.72 15.19 -24.96
N SER A 865 -6.14 14.03 -25.49
CA SER A 865 -5.76 12.71 -24.98
C SER A 865 -4.32 12.35 -25.37
N PHE A 866 -3.67 11.52 -24.56
CA PHE A 866 -2.30 11.07 -24.80
C PHE A 866 -2.10 10.47 -26.21
N PRO A 867 -2.97 9.56 -26.71
CA PRO A 867 -2.85 9.01 -28.06
C PRO A 867 -2.92 10.08 -29.17
N ARG A 868 -3.77 11.10 -28.99
CA ARG A 868 -3.93 12.18 -29.98
C ARG A 868 -2.80 13.18 -29.94
N LEU A 869 -2.31 13.53 -28.75
CA LEU A 869 -1.14 14.40 -28.59
C LEU A 869 0.11 13.72 -29.17
N ALA A 870 0.31 12.43 -28.91
CA ALA A 870 1.38 11.63 -29.48
C ALA A 870 1.36 11.58 -31.01
N SER A 871 0.20 11.34 -31.60
CA SER A 871 0.06 11.33 -33.07
C SER A 871 0.18 12.73 -33.68
N SER A 872 -0.30 13.76 -32.99
CA SER A 872 -0.14 15.17 -33.39
C SER A 872 1.31 15.62 -33.36
N ALA A 873 2.08 15.27 -32.31
CA ALA A 873 3.49 15.59 -32.18
C ALA A 873 4.29 15.00 -33.35
N TYR A 874 4.07 13.72 -33.66
CA TYR A 874 4.68 13.08 -34.82
C TYR A 874 4.29 13.76 -36.12
N ALA A 875 2.99 14.00 -36.32
CA ALA A 875 2.47 14.65 -37.53
C ALA A 875 2.98 16.08 -37.70
N GLN A 876 3.42 16.75 -36.64
CA GLN A 876 4.08 18.06 -36.70
C GLN A 876 5.56 17.93 -37.10
N GLY A 877 6.28 16.93 -36.58
CA GLY A 877 7.71 16.71 -36.85
C GLY A 877 8.04 16.01 -38.17
N SER A 878 7.21 15.06 -38.61
CA SER A 878 7.41 14.24 -39.82
C SER A 878 6.07 13.93 -40.50
N SER A 879 6.07 13.82 -41.83
CA SER A 879 4.94 13.33 -42.62
C SER A 879 5.14 11.90 -43.13
N LYS A 880 6.33 11.32 -42.87
CA LYS A 880 6.68 9.98 -43.36
C LYS A 880 5.87 8.91 -42.62
N ARG A 881 5.33 7.96 -43.38
CA ARG A 881 4.65 6.79 -42.82
C ARG A 881 5.64 5.85 -42.12
N ASP A 882 6.82 5.67 -42.71
CA ASP A 882 7.93 5.01 -42.05
C ASP A 882 8.68 6.02 -41.17
N LYS A 883 8.73 5.74 -39.88
CA LYS A 883 9.36 6.64 -38.90
C LYS A 883 10.89 6.62 -39.00
N SER A 884 11.47 5.53 -39.50
CA SER A 884 12.92 5.32 -39.61
C SER A 884 13.48 5.63 -41.00
N TRP A 885 12.81 6.53 -41.74
CA TRP A 885 13.15 6.86 -43.14
C TRP A 885 14.58 7.38 -43.37
N ILE A 886 15.23 7.96 -42.35
CA ILE A 886 16.64 8.40 -42.44
C ILE A 886 17.54 7.17 -42.33
N ASP A 887 17.32 6.35 -41.30
CA ASP A 887 18.05 5.10 -41.09
C ASP A 887 17.94 4.15 -42.30
N ASP A 888 16.78 4.10 -42.96
CA ASP A 888 16.58 3.28 -44.16
C ASP A 888 17.34 3.82 -45.38
N ALA A 889 17.56 5.14 -45.43
CA ALA A 889 18.27 5.80 -46.53
C ALA A 889 19.81 5.71 -46.39
N VAL A 890 20.35 5.77 -45.17
CA VAL A 890 21.80 5.84 -44.93
C VAL A 890 22.39 4.65 -44.15
N GLY A 891 21.54 3.81 -43.56
CA GLY A 891 21.93 2.74 -42.65
C GLY A 891 21.99 3.21 -41.19
N ARG A 892 21.59 2.33 -40.27
CA ARG A 892 21.44 2.62 -38.82
C ARG A 892 22.73 2.97 -38.07
N ASN A 893 23.89 2.69 -38.66
CA ASN A 893 25.21 2.96 -38.07
C ASN A 893 25.91 4.17 -38.71
N ALA A 894 25.23 4.88 -39.61
CA ALA A 894 25.75 6.14 -40.14
C ALA A 894 25.66 7.24 -39.08
N ASP A 895 26.56 8.22 -39.14
CA ASP A 895 26.49 9.43 -38.32
C ASP A 895 25.82 10.54 -39.15
N VAL A 896 24.67 11.02 -38.68
CA VAL A 896 23.84 12.06 -39.31
C VAL A 896 23.75 13.27 -38.39
N GLY A 897 24.29 14.39 -38.84
CA GLY A 897 24.12 15.68 -38.17
C GLY A 897 22.81 16.35 -38.58
N VAL A 898 22.13 17.00 -37.64
CA VAL A 898 20.95 17.85 -37.94
C VAL A 898 21.33 19.32 -37.80
N VAL A 899 21.03 20.13 -38.81
CA VAL A 899 21.21 21.59 -38.74
C VAL A 899 19.88 22.27 -38.43
N PHE A 900 19.83 22.99 -37.32
CA PHE A 900 18.63 23.69 -36.84
C PHE A 900 18.83 25.22 -36.90
N PRO A 901 18.25 25.91 -37.91
CA PRO A 901 18.31 27.38 -38.02
C PRO A 901 17.23 28.11 -37.21
N GLY A 902 16.42 27.38 -36.42
CA GLY A 902 15.18 27.89 -35.81
C GLY A 902 13.92 27.30 -36.47
N GLY A 903 12.75 27.51 -35.86
CA GLY A 903 11.47 27.00 -36.36
C GLY A 903 10.98 25.77 -35.58
N ASN A 904 10.54 24.72 -36.29
CA ASN A 904 9.80 23.61 -35.68
C ASN A 904 10.74 22.67 -34.92
N GLN A 905 10.70 22.69 -33.60
CA GLN A 905 11.56 21.87 -32.77
C GLN A 905 11.22 20.37 -32.91
N LEU A 906 9.93 20.04 -33.09
CA LEU A 906 9.48 18.66 -33.30
C LEU A 906 10.05 18.03 -34.56
N SER A 907 10.43 18.84 -35.56
CA SER A 907 11.07 18.35 -36.79
C SER A 907 12.47 17.78 -36.53
N VAL A 908 13.15 18.26 -35.49
CA VAL A 908 14.43 17.70 -35.03
C VAL A 908 14.15 16.52 -34.10
N TRP A 909 13.37 16.75 -33.04
CA TRP A 909 13.17 15.78 -31.96
C TRP A 909 12.54 14.45 -32.41
N GLU A 910 11.50 14.48 -33.25
CA GLU A 910 10.89 13.24 -33.76
C GLU A 910 11.86 12.47 -34.66
N ASN A 911 12.57 13.16 -35.56
CA ASN A 911 13.53 12.50 -36.45
C ASN A 911 14.75 11.97 -35.68
N GLU A 912 15.22 12.67 -34.65
CA GLU A 912 16.27 12.22 -33.72
C GLU A 912 15.84 10.99 -32.93
N PHE A 913 14.59 10.96 -32.44
CA PHE A 913 14.10 9.81 -31.68
C PHE A 913 14.00 8.55 -32.55
N TRP A 914 13.38 8.66 -33.74
CA TRP A 914 13.04 7.51 -34.58
C TRP A 914 14.20 6.97 -35.44
N ASN A 915 15.29 7.72 -35.56
CA ASN A 915 16.44 7.34 -36.39
C ASN A 915 17.70 7.26 -35.53
N ARG A 916 18.30 6.08 -35.44
CA ARG A 916 19.52 5.83 -34.65
C ARG A 916 20.75 6.52 -35.22
N SER A 917 20.75 6.74 -36.52
CA SER A 917 21.84 7.43 -37.22
C SER A 917 21.93 8.91 -36.86
N VAL A 918 20.87 9.51 -36.31
CA VAL A 918 20.87 10.90 -35.88
C VAL A 918 21.44 11.02 -34.46
N ASP A 919 22.64 11.59 -34.34
CA ASP A 919 23.39 11.62 -33.07
C ASP A 919 23.87 13.03 -32.65
N ARG A 920 23.84 14.00 -33.58
CA ARG A 920 24.33 15.37 -33.35
C ARG A 920 23.37 16.41 -33.86
N VAL A 921 23.24 17.49 -33.10
CA VAL A 921 22.43 18.65 -33.46
C VAL A 921 23.27 19.91 -33.43
N TYR A 922 23.20 20.64 -34.55
CA TYR A 922 23.92 21.88 -34.81
C TYR A 922 22.94 23.05 -34.83
N GLY A 923 23.01 23.91 -33.81
CA GLY A 923 22.23 25.14 -33.73
C GLY A 923 22.87 26.22 -34.60
N LEU A 924 22.15 26.67 -35.65
CA LEU A 924 22.61 27.69 -36.58
C LEU A 924 21.99 29.05 -36.22
N GLY A 925 22.60 29.74 -35.27
CA GLY A 925 22.09 31.03 -34.74
C GLY A 925 20.83 30.93 -33.87
N ALA A 926 20.20 29.76 -33.80
CA ALA A 926 19.10 29.42 -32.92
C ALA A 926 19.43 28.19 -32.08
N ARG A 927 18.84 28.12 -30.88
CA ARG A 927 18.99 27.00 -29.94
C ARG A 927 17.72 26.20 -29.83
N LEU A 928 17.82 24.90 -29.67
CA LEU A 928 16.68 24.09 -29.25
C LEU A 928 16.37 24.37 -27.78
N PRO A 929 15.10 24.46 -27.38
CA PRO A 929 14.75 24.57 -25.97
C PRO A 929 14.99 23.24 -25.23
N GLY A 930 15.09 23.32 -23.90
CA GLY A 930 15.29 22.16 -23.04
C GLY A 930 16.74 21.86 -22.67
N ASP A 931 17.68 22.74 -23.01
CA ASP A 931 19.10 22.70 -22.59
C ASP A 931 19.82 21.36 -22.84
N MET A 932 19.37 20.57 -23.83
CA MET A 932 20.11 19.39 -24.27
C MET A 932 21.42 19.81 -24.95
N PRO A 933 22.50 19.00 -24.83
CA PRO A 933 23.76 19.28 -25.50
C PRO A 933 23.55 19.54 -26.99
N GLU A 934 24.04 20.68 -27.48
CA GLU A 934 24.01 21.02 -28.91
C GLU A 934 25.27 21.78 -29.27
N ILE A 935 25.70 21.66 -30.52
CA ILE A 935 26.88 22.34 -31.02
C ILE A 935 26.42 23.61 -31.72
N GLN A 936 26.83 24.77 -31.22
CA GLN A 936 26.55 26.02 -31.93
C GLN A 936 27.47 26.12 -33.14
N THR A 937 26.86 26.26 -34.31
CA THR A 937 27.56 26.46 -35.59
C THR A 937 27.29 27.85 -36.12
N SER A 938 28.27 28.40 -36.83
CA SER A 938 28.14 29.64 -37.59
C SER A 938 28.54 29.42 -39.04
N ILE A 939 28.07 30.31 -39.91
CA ILE A 939 28.45 30.33 -41.32
C ILE A 939 29.65 31.26 -41.46
N ASP A 940 30.73 30.81 -42.10
CA ASP A 940 31.78 31.69 -42.60
C ASP A 940 31.22 32.53 -43.75
N PRO A 941 31.11 33.87 -43.59
CA PRO A 941 30.53 34.74 -44.62
C PRO A 941 31.31 34.75 -45.94
N ALA A 942 32.61 34.41 -45.92
CA ALA A 942 33.46 34.46 -47.12
C ALA A 942 33.42 33.16 -47.92
N THR A 943 33.30 32.00 -47.26
CA THR A 943 33.44 30.68 -47.89
C THR A 943 32.14 29.86 -47.90
N GLY A 944 31.12 30.28 -47.12
CA GLY A 944 29.86 29.57 -46.92
C GLY A 944 30.00 28.31 -46.07
N VAL A 945 31.18 28.05 -45.47
CA VAL A 945 31.43 26.87 -44.64
C VAL A 945 30.68 26.98 -43.31
N LEU A 946 30.01 25.89 -42.92
CA LEU A 946 29.45 25.72 -41.58
C LEU A 946 30.53 25.18 -40.65
N HIS A 947 30.90 25.96 -39.64
CA HIS A 947 31.95 25.57 -38.70
C HIS A 947 31.53 24.40 -37.80
N GLY A 948 32.33 23.33 -37.81
CA GLY A 948 32.16 22.19 -36.91
C GLY A 948 31.26 21.06 -37.41
N VAL A 949 30.53 21.25 -38.52
CA VAL A 949 29.73 20.19 -39.15
C VAL A 949 30.66 19.29 -39.98
N THR A 950 30.86 18.06 -39.50
CA THR A 950 31.86 17.12 -40.05
C THR A 950 31.26 15.82 -40.58
N GLU A 951 29.97 15.61 -40.34
CA GLU A 951 29.25 14.40 -40.69
C GLU A 951 29.06 14.31 -42.20
N ARG A 952 29.14 13.09 -42.74
CA ARG A 952 28.95 12.83 -44.17
C ARG A 952 27.50 13.00 -44.60
N TYR A 953 26.57 12.82 -43.67
CA TYR A 953 25.14 12.95 -43.89
C TYR A 953 24.60 14.06 -42.99
N VAL A 954 23.83 14.97 -43.58
CA VAL A 954 23.27 16.10 -42.85
C VAL A 954 21.80 16.28 -43.19
N LEU A 955 20.96 16.27 -42.16
CA LEU A 955 19.55 16.65 -42.25
C LEU A 955 19.43 18.16 -42.04
N ALA A 956 18.83 18.86 -43.00
CA ALA A 956 18.61 20.29 -42.91
C ALA A 956 17.25 20.67 -43.51
N PRO A 957 16.62 21.76 -43.01
CA PRO A 957 15.43 22.30 -43.66
C PRO A 957 15.79 22.83 -45.06
N THR A 958 14.81 22.92 -45.97
CA THR A 958 15.02 23.43 -47.34
C THR A 958 15.53 24.87 -47.38
N SER A 959 15.34 25.65 -46.32
CA SER A 959 15.90 26.99 -46.13
C SER A 959 17.43 26.99 -45.99
N VAL A 960 18.03 25.87 -45.57
CA VAL A 960 19.48 25.68 -45.46
C VAL A 960 19.93 24.73 -46.57
N GLN A 961 20.31 25.32 -47.71
CA GLN A 961 20.72 24.55 -48.89
C GLN A 961 22.21 24.17 -48.80
N LEU A 962 22.46 22.90 -48.48
CA LEU A 962 23.81 22.35 -48.37
C LEU A 962 24.34 21.87 -49.72
N VAL A 963 25.64 22.06 -49.94
CA VAL A 963 26.38 21.53 -51.09
C VAL A 963 26.55 20.02 -50.93
N GLY A 964 25.83 19.25 -51.73
CA GLY A 964 25.88 17.80 -51.72
C GLY A 964 24.76 17.15 -52.51
N THR A 965 24.70 15.83 -52.48
CA THR A 965 23.64 15.06 -53.15
C THR A 965 22.46 14.89 -52.21
N ARG A 966 21.25 15.29 -52.64
CA ARG A 966 20.02 14.99 -51.90
C ARG A 966 19.72 13.50 -52.01
N ILE A 967 19.64 12.79 -50.89
CA ILE A 967 19.45 11.33 -50.85
C ILE A 967 18.04 10.93 -50.44
N ALA A 968 17.39 11.72 -49.57
CA ALA A 968 16.00 11.54 -49.17
C ALA A 968 15.42 12.88 -48.69
N ALA A 969 14.10 13.02 -48.68
CA ALA A 969 13.43 14.25 -48.23
C ALA A 969 12.03 13.97 -47.69
N ASP A 970 11.60 14.79 -46.74
CA ASP A 970 10.21 14.99 -46.34
C ASP A 970 9.74 16.33 -46.91
N SER A 971 9.14 16.30 -48.10
CA SER A 971 8.71 17.50 -48.81
C SER A 971 7.61 18.27 -48.07
N THR A 972 6.74 17.58 -47.34
CA THR A 972 5.64 18.21 -46.59
C THR A 972 6.18 18.97 -45.38
N LYS A 973 7.23 18.45 -44.73
CA LYS A 973 7.91 19.12 -43.61
C LYS A 973 9.11 19.95 -44.02
N GLN A 974 9.37 20.07 -45.32
CA GLN A 974 10.48 20.82 -45.88
C GLN A 974 11.84 20.40 -45.30
N LEU A 975 12.03 19.09 -45.05
CA LEU A 975 13.30 18.53 -44.58
C LEU A 975 13.99 17.76 -45.69
N VAL A 976 15.31 17.94 -45.82
CA VAL A 976 16.12 17.25 -46.83
C VAL A 976 17.35 16.64 -46.17
N LEU A 977 17.58 15.37 -46.47
CA LEU A 977 18.77 14.64 -46.08
C LEU A 977 19.79 14.72 -47.22
N TYR A 978 20.95 15.31 -46.93
CA TYR A 978 22.05 15.48 -47.86
C TYR A 978 23.18 14.49 -47.56
N ARG A 979 23.83 14.00 -48.62
CA ARG A 979 25.17 13.43 -48.57
C ARG A 979 26.16 14.51 -49.00
N ILE A 980 27.00 14.96 -48.09
CA ILE A 980 27.93 16.07 -48.29
C ILE A 980 29.39 15.59 -48.28
N ALA A 981 30.29 16.40 -48.83
CA ALA A 981 31.72 16.29 -48.60
C ALA A 981 32.10 17.26 -47.46
N PRO A 982 32.57 16.77 -46.29
CA PRO A 982 32.94 17.65 -45.19
C PRO A 982 34.11 18.58 -45.55
N PRO A 983 34.16 19.83 -45.05
CA PRO A 983 33.18 20.46 -44.16
C PRO A 983 31.89 20.87 -44.90
N ALA A 984 30.76 20.89 -44.20
CA ALA A 984 29.49 21.29 -44.79
C ALA A 984 29.56 22.74 -45.30
N ARG A 985 29.10 22.97 -46.54
CA ARG A 985 29.04 24.30 -47.16
C ARG A 985 27.60 24.61 -47.54
N ILE A 986 27.22 25.87 -47.34
CA ILE A 986 25.98 26.44 -47.84
C ILE A 986 26.33 27.29 -49.05
N THR A 987 25.69 27.01 -50.20
CA THR A 987 25.84 27.88 -51.36
C THR A 987 25.05 29.16 -51.20
N THR A 988 23.88 29.10 -50.56
CA THR A 988 22.87 30.16 -50.56
C THR A 988 22.69 30.82 -49.20
N SER A 989 22.93 32.13 -49.09
CA SER A 989 22.65 32.94 -47.89
C SER A 989 21.54 33.95 -48.18
N VAL A 990 20.55 34.04 -47.29
CA VAL A 990 19.47 35.04 -47.36
C VAL A 990 19.44 35.87 -46.09
N ALA A 991 19.53 37.19 -46.22
CA ALA A 991 19.48 38.16 -45.12
C ALA A 991 18.29 39.10 -45.29
N GLY A 992 17.78 39.64 -44.19
CA GLY A 992 16.69 40.63 -44.20
C GLY A 992 15.27 40.07 -44.14
N LEU A 993 15.13 38.76 -43.89
CA LEU A 993 13.87 38.12 -43.51
C LEU A 993 13.80 37.96 -42.00
N TYR A 994 12.61 38.18 -41.42
CA TYR A 994 12.39 37.87 -40.02
C TYR A 994 12.24 36.35 -39.81
N PRO A 995 12.73 35.81 -38.68
CA PRO A 995 12.53 34.40 -38.34
C PRO A 995 11.05 34.06 -38.29
N THR A 996 10.64 32.94 -38.89
CA THR A 996 9.24 32.50 -38.88
C THR A 996 8.98 31.34 -37.94
N THR A 997 7.75 31.32 -37.44
CA THR A 997 7.10 30.14 -36.88
C THR A 997 6.81 29.16 -38.03
N PRO A 998 6.87 27.84 -37.81
CA PRO A 998 6.59 26.85 -38.86
C PRO A 998 5.19 27.03 -39.46
N GLY A 999 5.11 27.12 -40.79
CA GLY A 999 3.85 27.30 -41.51
C GLY A 999 3.40 28.76 -41.68
N VAL A 1000 4.18 29.73 -41.20
CA VAL A 1000 3.98 31.16 -41.52
C VAL A 1000 5.07 31.60 -42.51
N GLU A 1001 4.65 32.30 -43.56
CA GLU A 1001 5.52 32.79 -44.63
C GLU A 1001 6.50 33.86 -44.10
N ALA A 1002 7.74 33.89 -44.60
CA ALA A 1002 8.77 34.76 -44.06
C ALA A 1002 8.58 36.23 -44.46
N TRP A 1003 8.10 37.03 -43.51
CA TRP A 1003 8.04 38.49 -43.66
C TRP A 1003 9.44 39.08 -43.86
N SER A 1004 9.58 39.97 -44.84
CA SER A 1004 10.79 40.76 -45.06
C SER A 1004 10.82 42.02 -44.21
N GLY A 1005 12.03 42.56 -43.99
CA GLY A 1005 12.19 44.00 -43.74
C GLY A 1005 12.13 44.80 -45.05
N ALA A 1006 12.66 46.03 -45.02
CA ALA A 1006 12.77 46.89 -46.20
C ALA A 1006 13.80 46.40 -47.23
N HIS A 1007 14.72 45.53 -46.82
CA HIS A 1007 15.76 44.98 -47.69
C HIS A 1007 15.92 43.48 -47.46
N VAL A 1008 15.85 42.70 -48.52
CA VAL A 1008 16.19 41.27 -48.53
C VAL A 1008 17.38 41.08 -49.46
N ARG A 1009 18.40 40.38 -49.00
CA ARG A 1009 19.58 40.06 -49.81
C ARG A 1009 19.72 38.57 -49.94
N TRP A 1010 19.77 38.09 -51.17
CA TRP A 1010 20.09 36.72 -51.53
C TRP A 1010 21.50 36.68 -52.12
N ILE A 1011 22.34 35.75 -51.66
CA ILE A 1011 23.69 35.50 -52.17
C ILE A 1011 23.81 34.01 -52.44
N HIS A 1012 24.33 33.63 -53.60
CA HIS A 1012 24.66 32.26 -53.96
C HIS A 1012 26.12 32.19 -54.41
N SER A 1013 26.92 31.45 -53.66
CA SER A 1013 28.30 31.08 -54.00
C SER A 1013 28.31 29.88 -54.95
N ASP A 1014 29.32 29.80 -55.81
CA ASP A 1014 29.45 28.82 -56.91
C ASP A 1014 28.35 28.94 -57.99
N CYS A 1015 27.86 30.15 -58.25
CA CYS A 1015 26.88 30.44 -59.30
C CYS A 1015 27.51 30.38 -60.71
N THR A 1016 26.91 29.62 -61.62
CA THR A 1016 27.34 29.50 -63.04
C THR A 1016 26.50 30.32 -64.01
N GLY A 1017 25.53 31.10 -63.51
CA GLY A 1017 24.45 31.70 -64.31
C GLY A 1017 23.12 31.05 -64.00
N GLY A 1018 22.09 31.30 -64.82
CA GLY A 1018 20.77 30.68 -64.67
C GLY A 1018 19.70 31.66 -64.21
N THR A 1019 18.69 31.17 -63.49
CA THR A 1019 17.56 31.99 -62.99
C THR A 1019 17.31 31.76 -61.51
N LEU A 1020 16.96 32.83 -60.79
CA LEU A 1020 16.42 32.78 -59.45
C LEU A 1020 14.91 33.04 -59.53
N SER A 1021 14.13 32.06 -59.09
CA SER A 1021 12.68 32.21 -58.91
C SER A 1021 12.38 32.43 -57.42
N VAL A 1022 11.54 33.40 -57.11
CA VAL A 1022 11.07 33.68 -55.76
C VAL A 1022 9.57 33.97 -55.81
N GLN A 1023 8.81 33.48 -54.83
CA GLN A 1023 7.41 33.84 -54.67
C GLN A 1023 7.30 34.93 -53.62
N VAL A 1024 6.52 35.96 -53.92
CA VAL A 1024 6.23 37.03 -52.99
C VAL A 1024 4.73 37.28 -52.89
N SER A 1025 4.22 37.38 -51.67
CA SER A 1025 2.82 37.69 -51.37
C SER A 1025 2.77 38.92 -50.45
N SER A 1026 1.67 39.66 -50.51
CA SER A 1026 1.38 40.79 -49.63
C SER A 1026 0.20 40.43 -48.74
N ASP A 1027 -0.06 41.23 -47.70
CA ASP A 1027 -1.25 41.08 -46.87
C ASP A 1027 -2.21 42.24 -47.12
N ASP A 1028 -3.49 41.94 -47.37
CA ASP A 1028 -4.53 42.92 -47.70
C ASP A 1028 -5.06 43.70 -46.49
N LYS A 1029 -4.74 43.25 -45.27
CA LYS A 1029 -5.04 43.92 -44.00
C LYS A 1029 -3.91 44.86 -43.59
N LEU A 1030 -2.66 44.51 -43.92
CA LEU A 1030 -1.50 45.33 -43.59
C LEU A 1030 -1.18 46.40 -44.64
N PHE A 1031 -1.43 46.12 -45.93
CA PHE A 1031 -1.15 47.05 -47.04
C PHE A 1031 -2.42 47.41 -47.79
N THR A 1032 -2.68 48.71 -47.96
CA THR A 1032 -3.86 49.21 -48.72
C THR A 1032 -3.53 49.66 -50.13
N ALA A 1033 -2.24 49.72 -50.48
CA ALA A 1033 -1.73 50.04 -51.81
C ALA A 1033 -0.69 48.99 -52.24
N PRO A 1034 -0.47 48.79 -53.55
CA PRO A 1034 0.54 47.85 -54.03
C PRO A 1034 1.95 48.18 -53.51
N SER A 1035 2.64 47.16 -53.04
CA SER A 1035 4.04 47.24 -52.63
C SER A 1035 4.95 47.14 -53.83
N THR A 1036 6.07 47.84 -53.79
CA THR A 1036 7.08 47.84 -54.85
C THR A 1036 8.32 47.08 -54.40
N VAL A 1037 8.78 46.14 -55.22
CA VAL A 1037 10.02 45.38 -55.02
C VAL A 1037 11.02 45.78 -56.09
N ALA A 1038 12.01 46.59 -55.71
CA ALA A 1038 13.13 46.93 -56.58
C ALA A 1038 14.23 45.87 -56.44
N ILE A 1039 14.61 45.25 -57.56
CA ILE A 1039 15.53 44.12 -57.61
C ILE A 1039 16.81 44.55 -58.31
N THR A 1040 17.96 44.35 -57.66
CA THR A 1040 19.28 44.77 -58.15
C THR A 1040 20.36 43.74 -57.81
N GLY A 1041 21.58 43.92 -58.32
CA GLY A 1041 22.73 43.05 -58.03
C GLY A 1041 23.30 42.40 -59.30
N THR A 1042 23.39 41.08 -59.33
CA THR A 1042 23.85 40.26 -60.47
C THR A 1042 22.73 39.94 -61.46
N THR A 1043 21.75 40.84 -61.58
CA THR A 1043 20.61 40.80 -62.50
C THR A 1043 20.45 42.20 -63.10
N ALA A 1044 19.83 42.31 -64.27
CA ALA A 1044 19.36 43.61 -64.74
C ALA A 1044 18.41 44.21 -63.68
N PRO A 1045 18.53 45.52 -63.35
CA PRO A 1045 17.62 46.19 -62.45
C PRO A 1045 16.18 46.07 -62.95
N GLN A 1046 15.28 45.63 -62.09
CA GLN A 1046 13.86 45.48 -62.40
C GLN A 1046 13.02 45.87 -61.19
N THR A 1047 11.82 46.37 -61.44
CA THR A 1047 10.90 46.78 -60.39
C THR A 1047 9.58 46.06 -60.60
N VAL A 1048 9.13 45.32 -59.58
CA VAL A 1048 7.88 44.56 -59.62
C VAL A 1048 6.90 45.17 -58.64
N SER A 1049 5.66 45.39 -59.07
CA SER A 1049 4.57 45.82 -58.19
C SER A 1049 3.76 44.60 -57.76
N VAL A 1050 3.56 44.44 -56.45
CA VAL A 1050 2.83 43.34 -55.83
C VAL A 1050 1.55 43.91 -55.24
N ALA A 1051 0.40 43.42 -55.70
CA ALA A 1051 -0.89 43.84 -55.18
C ALA A 1051 -1.07 43.40 -53.71
N PRO A 1052 -1.83 44.15 -52.89
CA PRO A 1052 -2.12 43.79 -51.52
C PRO A 1052 -3.12 42.62 -51.47
N THR A 1053 -2.63 41.41 -51.72
CA THR A 1053 -3.40 40.16 -51.73
C THR A 1053 -2.52 39.02 -51.24
N ASP A 1054 -3.10 38.09 -50.49
CA ASP A 1054 -2.42 36.87 -49.99
C ASP A 1054 -2.07 35.85 -51.10
N VAL A 1055 -2.14 36.24 -52.37
CA VAL A 1055 -1.83 35.38 -53.52
C VAL A 1055 -0.36 35.54 -53.90
N ASP A 1056 0.36 34.43 -53.98
CA ASP A 1056 1.76 34.38 -54.41
C ASP A 1056 1.96 34.97 -55.82
N HIS A 1057 2.76 36.02 -55.90
CA HIS A 1057 3.29 36.56 -57.13
C HIS A 1057 4.69 36.00 -57.40
N ARG A 1058 4.84 35.21 -58.47
CA ARG A 1058 6.14 34.63 -58.84
C ARG A 1058 7.01 35.64 -59.58
N ILE A 1059 8.21 35.88 -59.06
CA ILE A 1059 9.26 36.70 -59.66
C ILE A 1059 10.38 35.79 -60.13
N VAL A 1060 10.80 35.92 -61.40
CA VAL A 1060 11.93 35.15 -61.96
C VAL A 1060 12.97 36.13 -62.49
N VAL A 1061 14.19 36.02 -62.01
CA VAL A 1061 15.28 36.95 -62.33
C VAL A 1061 16.46 36.19 -62.95
N PRO A 1062 16.99 36.61 -64.11
CA PRO A 1062 18.18 36.01 -64.69
C PRO A 1062 19.42 36.42 -63.89
N LEU A 1063 20.36 35.50 -63.72
CA LEU A 1063 21.56 35.69 -62.93
C LEU A 1063 22.81 35.73 -63.82
N THR A 1064 23.66 36.73 -63.62
CA THR A 1064 24.97 36.86 -64.26
C THR A 1064 26.07 36.79 -63.19
N PRO A 1065 26.83 35.68 -63.10
CA PRO A 1065 27.75 35.48 -62.00
C PRO A 1065 28.90 36.48 -62.03
N GLN A 1066 29.29 36.97 -60.85
CA GLN A 1066 30.46 37.82 -60.64
C GLN A 1066 31.44 37.07 -59.75
N ASN A 1067 32.61 36.70 -60.28
CA ASN A 1067 33.62 35.89 -59.57
C ASN A 1067 33.04 34.59 -58.95
N GLY A 1068 32.13 33.93 -59.67
CA GLY A 1068 31.46 32.71 -59.19
C GLY A 1068 30.39 32.95 -58.11
N VAL A 1069 29.97 34.20 -57.89
CA VAL A 1069 28.92 34.54 -56.91
C VAL A 1069 27.78 35.28 -57.61
N CYS A 1070 26.54 34.89 -57.32
CA CYS A 1070 25.33 35.62 -57.71
C CYS A 1070 24.73 36.29 -56.48
N ARG A 1071 24.43 37.58 -56.56
CA ARG A 1071 23.84 38.37 -55.47
C ARG A 1071 22.62 39.12 -55.99
N VAL A 1072 21.49 38.96 -55.33
CA VAL A 1072 20.25 39.67 -55.65
C VAL A 1072 19.77 40.42 -54.41
N ASP A 1073 19.65 41.74 -54.51
CA ASP A 1073 19.10 42.61 -53.48
C ASP A 1073 17.67 43.01 -53.88
N PHE A 1074 16.71 42.75 -52.99
CA PHE A 1074 15.32 43.15 -53.08
C PHE A 1074 15.07 44.29 -52.08
N ALA A 1075 14.71 45.47 -52.56
CA ALA A 1075 14.26 46.58 -51.73
C ALA A 1075 12.74 46.69 -51.79
N VAL A 1076 12.08 46.54 -50.64
CA VAL A 1076 10.62 46.50 -50.49
C VAL A 1076 10.14 47.82 -49.91
N SER A 1077 9.14 48.43 -50.54
CA SER A 1077 8.50 49.66 -50.07
C SER A 1077 7.01 49.72 -50.44
N PRO A 1078 6.10 50.15 -49.54
CA PRO A 1078 6.38 50.54 -48.15
C PRO A 1078 6.60 49.32 -47.22
N THR A 1079 7.04 49.57 -45.99
CA THR A 1079 6.99 48.60 -44.88
C THR A 1079 6.15 49.17 -43.75
N HIS A 1080 5.29 48.35 -43.14
CA HIS A 1080 4.40 48.77 -42.04
C HIS A 1080 4.71 48.04 -40.74
N VAL A 1081 4.30 48.66 -39.63
CA VAL A 1081 4.35 48.04 -38.30
C VAL A 1081 2.92 47.64 -37.96
N PRO A 1082 2.58 46.34 -37.84
CA PRO A 1082 1.21 45.89 -37.63
C PRO A 1082 0.53 46.53 -36.42
N ALA A 1083 1.26 46.72 -35.31
CA ALA A 1083 0.74 47.40 -34.12
C ALA A 1083 0.25 48.84 -34.37
N ASN A 1084 0.69 49.48 -35.45
CA ASN A 1084 0.29 50.85 -35.82
C ASN A 1084 -0.87 50.88 -36.83
N VAL A 1085 -1.19 49.76 -37.47
CA VAL A 1085 -2.16 49.69 -38.59
C VAL A 1085 -3.36 48.82 -38.24
N GLU A 1086 -3.17 47.73 -37.51
CA GLU A 1086 -4.21 46.78 -37.12
C GLU A 1086 -4.62 46.91 -35.66
N LYS A 1087 -5.93 47.05 -35.42
CA LYS A 1087 -6.49 47.23 -34.08
C LYS A 1087 -6.40 45.92 -33.27
N GLY A 1088 -5.46 45.86 -32.32
CA GLY A 1088 -5.24 44.69 -31.46
C GLY A 1088 -3.97 43.89 -31.80
N ALA A 1089 -3.24 44.25 -32.86
CA ALA A 1089 -1.94 43.66 -33.17
C ALA A 1089 -0.87 44.14 -32.18
N THR A 1090 0.03 43.24 -31.78
CA THR A 1090 1.13 43.52 -30.84
C THR A 1090 2.52 43.47 -31.50
N ASP A 1091 2.58 43.17 -32.81
CA ASP A 1091 3.83 43.07 -33.55
C ASP A 1091 4.39 44.47 -33.90
N THR A 1092 5.60 44.74 -33.41
CA THR A 1092 6.31 46.02 -33.56
C THR A 1092 7.35 46.02 -34.68
N ARG A 1093 7.51 44.91 -35.41
CA ARG A 1093 8.48 44.78 -36.51
C ARG A 1093 8.03 45.58 -37.73
N HIS A 1094 9.00 46.10 -38.49
CA HIS A 1094 8.74 46.70 -39.81
C HIS A 1094 8.62 45.60 -40.86
N LEU A 1095 7.40 45.21 -41.20
CA LEU A 1095 7.09 44.14 -42.14
C LEU A 1095 6.94 44.70 -43.55
N GLY A 1096 7.58 44.05 -44.52
CA GLY A 1096 7.49 44.29 -45.96
C GLY A 1096 6.57 43.27 -46.62
N LEU A 1097 7.10 42.41 -47.48
CA LEU A 1097 6.35 41.34 -48.14
C LEU A 1097 6.74 39.98 -47.60
N HIS A 1098 5.89 38.99 -47.82
CA HIS A 1098 6.25 37.60 -47.59
C HIS A 1098 7.12 37.07 -48.72
N PHE A 1099 8.16 36.31 -48.39
CA PHE A 1099 9.04 35.63 -49.34
C PHE A 1099 8.96 34.11 -49.13
N THR A 1100 8.56 33.39 -50.18
CA THR A 1100 8.42 31.93 -50.21
C THR A 1100 9.21 31.35 -51.41
N PRO A 1101 9.70 30.11 -51.30
CA PRO A 1101 11.13 29.78 -51.30
C PRO A 1101 11.92 30.28 -52.53
N PHE A 1102 13.14 30.75 -52.28
CA PHE A 1102 14.14 31.05 -53.31
C PHE A 1102 14.60 29.77 -54.01
N VAL A 1103 14.29 29.64 -55.29
CA VAL A 1103 14.68 28.51 -56.14
C VAL A 1103 15.66 28.99 -57.19
N TYR A 1104 16.93 28.62 -57.01
CA TYR A 1104 17.97 28.80 -58.02
C TYR A 1104 17.96 27.63 -59.01
N THR A 1105 17.94 27.95 -60.30
CA THR A 1105 18.09 26.99 -61.41
C THR A 1105 19.34 27.40 -62.20
N PRO A 1106 20.43 26.61 -62.19
CA PRO A 1106 21.70 26.94 -62.85
C PRO A 1106 21.62 27.15 -64.36
#